data_AF-A0A084XUR6-F1
#
_entry.id   AF-A0A084XUR6-F1
#
_cell.length_a   1.000
_cell.length_b   1.000
_cell.length_c   1.000
_cell.angle_alpha   90.00
_cell.angle_beta   90.00
_cell.angle_gamma   90.00
#
_symmetry.space_group_name_H-M   'P 1'
#
loop_
_entity.id
_entity.type
_entity.pdbx_description
1 polymer ?
#
loop_
_entity_poly.entity_id
_entity_poly.type
_entity_poly.pdbx_seq_one_letter_code
_entity_poly.pdbx_strand_id
1 'polypeptide(L)'
;MHAAFLRCAAHWPEDERPADLPRRVIVFGVSSLPQQSLEVLAELGRWTQVLMCVHNPCQYFWADIVADRDLLLHSGRSRQARRPSVPDFIADERLHLHAQPLLAAWGKQGRDFIGLLEAHDDDAARAGYLPHFAAIGQRIELFKDFGGATLLQQLQDDILELRPLAETRAHWPAVDPARDASIRFHVAHSPQREVEILHDQLLAACNADATLRPRDILVMVPDIDRYAPHVQAVFGLPEASDARYLPFSVADQGRRQVDPLLQALAKLLDLPQSRLAVSDLLDLLEVPALRQRFGIAEDELPQLQRWVRGANIRWGLHAEQRASLDLPQHAEAAAPNTWLFGLRRMLLGYAVGAHAAAWQGIAPYDEIGGIDAALLGPLVQLFDRLDATWRSLRQPATVDVWCARLRALLADFFAAEDSDDAFTLLQLDSGLQRWQGACEEAALIEELPLSVVGESWLAGFDEGGLSQRFFGGVITFATLMPMRAIPFRRICLLGMNDGDYPRTRTPMDFDLMALDYRPGDRSRREDDRYLFLEALLSARDGLHISWVGRSIHDNSVRPPSVLVGQLRDHLAAGWTLAGHPGPAGKAGEALLAALTVEHRLQPFSPDYFPAFPEEARLFTYAQEWQPKVQAAADAQTVLPLLLREEPLSLRDLGDFLRQPVKAFFRQRLGVSFEIDDPLSDDQEPFDVDGLGRWQVQDELIRAQVTALEQEQDIAAARNDRLAGIRRRGDLPGGAFGDALADELLAPMDDFLERYRRALARWPSPVDGEQEIRFQVSSQGQELAIADWRGGLRSDGAGRRGRVVLETSDLVRNNQYRGEKVIRHWVEHLALQLAGGPLSTEIVSKAGDVTLPPLTIEQARCHLGKLLLAWQQGMQRPLPLAARTAFAYLKGGDEAARKAYQSAYQFLGEVDSDAYLKRAYPDFDALLANGEFHALAETLLRPLFEAIPASREKAGRAEKGAGVSA
;
A
#
# COMPACT_ATOMS: atom_id res chain seq x y z
N MET A 1 -20.62 44.06 14.84
CA MET A 1 -19.37 44.57 15.46
C MET A 1 -18.69 45.63 14.59
N HIS A 2 -18.20 45.29 13.39
CA HIS A 2 -17.50 46.20 12.47
C HIS A 2 -18.17 47.59 12.29
N ALA A 3 -19.45 47.65 11.91
CA ALA A 3 -20.15 48.93 11.73
C ALA A 3 -20.27 49.77 13.02
N ALA A 4 -20.27 49.12 14.19
CA ALA A 4 -20.26 49.84 15.46
C ALA A 4 -18.87 50.42 15.78
N PHE A 5 -17.81 49.67 15.46
CA PHE A 5 -16.43 50.15 15.54
C PHE A 5 -16.23 51.41 14.68
N LEU A 6 -16.58 51.35 13.39
CA LEU A 6 -16.44 52.50 12.49
C LEU A 6 -17.21 53.73 12.98
N ARG A 7 -18.43 53.55 13.48
CA ARG A 7 -19.19 54.67 14.08
C ARG A 7 -18.50 55.27 15.29
N CYS A 8 -17.92 54.46 16.17
CA CYS A 8 -17.21 54.98 17.35
C CYS A 8 -15.91 55.68 16.95
N ALA A 9 -15.13 55.09 16.05
CA ALA A 9 -13.88 55.66 15.54
C ALA A 9 -14.10 57.02 14.86
N ALA A 10 -15.18 57.15 14.07
CA ALA A 10 -15.52 58.41 13.41
C ALA A 10 -15.81 59.58 14.38
N HIS A 11 -16.30 59.30 15.59
CA HIS A 11 -16.59 60.32 16.61
C HIS A 11 -15.43 60.54 17.60
N TRP A 12 -14.34 59.77 17.48
CA TRP A 12 -13.19 59.89 18.36
C TRP A 12 -12.27 61.05 17.94
N PRO A 13 -11.73 61.86 18.87
CA PRO A 13 -10.86 63.00 18.53
C PRO A 13 -9.57 62.56 17.84
N GLU A 14 -9.12 63.29 16.81
CA GLU A 14 -7.86 62.99 16.10
C GLU A 14 -6.62 63.20 16.98
N ASP A 15 -6.67 64.20 17.86
CA ASP A 15 -5.55 64.57 18.73
C ASP A 15 -5.40 63.64 19.95
N GLU A 16 -6.39 62.78 20.22
CA GLU A 16 -6.41 61.91 21.40
C GLU A 16 -6.21 60.45 20.99
N ARG A 17 -4.96 60.00 21.02
CA ARG A 17 -4.61 58.60 20.74
C ARG A 17 -5.13 57.67 21.85
N PRO A 18 -5.90 56.62 21.53
CA PRO A 18 -6.29 55.60 22.51
C PRO A 18 -5.09 54.91 23.17
N ALA A 19 -5.16 54.69 24.49
CA ALA A 19 -4.02 54.27 25.31
C ALA A 19 -3.40 52.91 24.94
N ASP A 20 -4.21 51.95 24.49
CA ASP A 20 -3.77 50.56 24.24
C ASP A 20 -3.41 50.27 22.78
N LEU A 21 -3.46 51.26 21.89
CA LEU A 21 -3.08 51.04 20.49
C LEU A 21 -1.56 50.90 20.35
N PRO A 22 -1.05 49.95 19.54
CA PRO A 22 0.38 49.81 19.27
C PRO A 22 0.92 51.01 18.51
N ARG A 23 2.19 51.37 18.69
CA ARG A 23 2.79 52.54 17.98
C ARG A 23 2.71 52.39 16.47
N ARG A 24 2.88 51.16 15.98
CA ARG A 24 2.97 50.81 14.56
C ARG A 24 2.37 49.43 14.32
N VAL A 25 1.70 49.28 13.19
CA VAL A 25 1.26 48.00 12.61
C VAL A 25 1.93 47.85 11.26
N ILE A 26 2.52 46.68 11.00
CA ILE A 26 3.15 46.35 9.71
C ILE A 26 2.41 45.15 9.15
N VAL A 27 1.83 45.31 7.96
CA VAL A 27 1.21 44.24 7.18
C VAL A 27 2.17 43.92 6.03
N PHE A 28 2.71 42.71 5.99
CA PHE A 28 3.77 42.32 5.07
C PHE A 28 3.42 41.00 4.36
N GLY A 29 3.57 40.96 3.04
CA GLY A 29 3.43 39.72 2.27
C GLY A 29 2.00 39.22 2.11
N VAL A 30 1.01 40.10 2.28
CA VAL A 30 -0.41 39.76 2.14
C VAL A 30 -0.91 40.18 0.76
N SER A 31 -1.42 39.25 -0.03
CA SER A 31 -1.96 39.47 -1.38
C SER A 31 -3.48 39.66 -1.43
N SER A 32 -4.18 39.50 -0.30
CA SER A 32 -5.59 39.85 -0.17
C SER A 32 -6.01 40.08 1.28
N LEU A 33 -6.87 41.07 1.51
CA LEU A 33 -7.56 41.29 2.78
C LEU A 33 -9.04 41.59 2.51
N PRO A 34 -9.95 41.17 3.42
CA PRO A 34 -11.34 41.60 3.36
C PRO A 34 -11.44 43.12 3.47
N GLN A 35 -12.38 43.72 2.74
CA GLN A 35 -12.64 45.17 2.77
C GLN A 35 -12.81 45.71 4.21
N GLN A 36 -13.55 44.99 5.06
CA GLN A 36 -13.76 45.39 6.46
C GLN A 36 -12.46 45.50 7.26
N SER A 37 -11.47 44.64 6.97
CA SER A 37 -10.16 44.71 7.63
C SER A 37 -9.37 45.92 7.15
N LEU A 38 -9.48 46.28 5.86
CA LEU A 38 -8.87 47.49 5.30
C LEU A 38 -9.48 48.75 5.88
N GLU A 39 -10.82 48.82 6.01
CA GLU A 39 -11.52 49.96 6.62
C GLU A 39 -11.08 50.18 8.07
N VAL A 40 -10.92 49.10 8.86
CA VAL A 40 -10.40 49.18 10.22
C VAL A 40 -8.95 49.69 10.24
N LEU A 41 -8.09 49.16 9.36
CA LEU A 41 -6.69 49.61 9.27
C LEU A 41 -6.58 51.08 8.85
N ALA A 42 -7.44 51.53 7.93
CA ALA A 42 -7.50 52.91 7.48
C ALA A 42 -7.90 53.86 8.62
N GLU A 43 -8.93 53.52 9.39
CA GLU A 43 -9.36 54.30 10.56
C GLU A 43 -8.27 54.33 11.66
N LEU A 44 -7.64 53.18 11.94
CA LEU A 44 -6.52 53.12 12.89
C LEU A 44 -5.31 53.96 12.45
N GLY A 45 -5.15 54.18 11.15
CA GLY A 45 -4.12 55.01 10.54
C GLY A 45 -4.08 56.46 11.06
N ARG A 46 -5.20 56.95 11.63
CA ARG A 46 -5.30 58.29 12.25
C ARG A 46 -4.41 58.42 13.50
N TRP A 47 -4.28 57.35 14.29
CA TRP A 47 -3.53 57.37 15.56
C TRP A 47 -2.30 56.44 15.59
N THR A 48 -2.26 55.45 14.70
CA THR A 48 -1.23 54.41 14.63
C THR A 48 -0.57 54.42 13.26
N GLN A 49 0.76 54.27 13.21
CA GLN A 49 1.44 54.13 11.93
C GLN A 49 1.13 52.76 11.32
N VAL A 50 0.28 52.71 10.30
CA VAL A 50 0.00 51.49 9.54
C VAL A 50 0.84 51.47 8.27
N LEU A 51 1.71 50.46 8.14
CA LEU A 51 2.56 50.26 6.96
C LEU A 51 2.11 48.98 6.25
N MET A 52 1.65 49.11 5.01
CA MET A 52 1.27 47.99 4.17
C MET A 52 2.31 47.77 3.07
N CYS A 53 3.03 46.66 3.15
CA CYS A 53 3.99 46.23 2.15
C CYS A 53 3.32 45.22 1.21
N VAL A 54 2.83 45.73 0.07
CA VAL A 54 2.05 44.96 -0.90
C VAL A 54 2.91 44.58 -2.09
N HIS A 55 2.87 43.31 -2.48
CA HIS A 55 3.48 42.83 -3.71
C HIS A 55 2.56 43.12 -4.89
N ASN A 56 2.90 44.14 -5.68
CA ASN A 56 2.18 44.46 -6.91
C ASN A 56 2.97 43.92 -8.12
N PRO A 57 2.38 43.07 -8.97
CA PRO A 57 3.05 42.52 -10.15
C PRO A 57 3.35 43.56 -11.25
N CYS A 58 2.67 44.70 -11.23
CA CYS A 58 2.73 45.71 -12.29
C CYS A 58 2.93 47.12 -11.71
N GLN A 59 3.78 47.93 -12.37
CA GLN A 59 4.06 49.30 -11.92
C GLN A 59 2.99 50.31 -12.35
N TYR A 60 2.28 50.01 -13.44
CA TYR A 60 1.15 50.82 -13.92
C TYR A 60 -0.16 50.37 -13.27
N PHE A 61 -1.16 51.24 -13.32
CA PHE A 61 -2.52 50.84 -12.95
C PHE A 61 -3.07 49.81 -13.94
N TRP A 62 -3.60 48.70 -13.42
CA TRP A 62 -4.06 47.57 -14.23
C TRP A 62 -5.43 47.01 -13.83
N ALA A 63 -6.13 47.66 -12.91
CA ALA A 63 -7.48 47.25 -12.51
C ALA A 63 -8.56 47.62 -13.53
N ASP A 64 -8.25 48.44 -14.53
CA ASP A 64 -9.15 48.86 -15.60
C ASP A 64 -9.14 47.97 -16.85
N ILE A 65 -8.37 46.87 -16.85
CA ILE A 65 -8.05 46.09 -18.05
C ILE A 65 -8.96 44.84 -18.21
N VAL A 66 -10.06 44.75 -17.47
CA VAL A 66 -10.97 43.59 -17.46
C VAL A 66 -12.43 44.04 -17.44
N ALA A 67 -13.35 43.22 -17.96
CA ALA A 67 -14.77 43.52 -18.15
C ALA A 67 -15.55 43.93 -16.87
N ASP A 68 -15.09 43.59 -15.66
CA ASP A 68 -15.77 43.92 -14.39
C ASP A 68 -15.37 45.31 -13.82
N ARG A 69 -14.98 46.24 -14.70
CA ARG A 69 -14.36 47.53 -14.33
C ARG A 69 -15.28 48.40 -13.46
N ASP A 70 -16.60 48.31 -13.65
CA ASP A 70 -17.59 49.17 -13.00
C ASP A 70 -17.64 49.03 -11.47
N LEU A 71 -17.24 47.88 -10.92
CA LEU A 71 -17.25 47.61 -9.48
C LEU A 71 -16.13 48.33 -8.70
N LEU A 72 -15.05 48.73 -9.39
CA LEU A 72 -13.88 49.37 -8.79
C LEU A 72 -13.74 50.86 -9.17
N LEU A 73 -14.60 51.36 -10.06
CA LEU A 73 -14.47 52.67 -10.72
C LEU A 73 -15.03 53.87 -9.94
N HIS A 74 -15.51 53.70 -8.72
CA HIS A 74 -16.14 54.81 -7.97
C HIS A 74 -15.16 55.93 -7.56
N SER A 75 -13.86 55.73 -7.74
CA SER A 75 -12.81 56.70 -7.41
C SER A 75 -11.88 56.88 -8.61
N GLY A 76 -12.25 57.78 -9.55
CA GLY A 76 -11.51 58.06 -10.78
C GLY A 76 -10.11 58.70 -10.65
N ARG A 77 -9.30 58.33 -9.64
CA ARG A 77 -7.97 58.90 -9.35
C ARG A 77 -7.02 57.86 -8.70
N SER A 78 -6.51 56.92 -9.49
CA SER A 78 -5.44 56.00 -9.05
C SER A 78 -4.14 56.75 -8.74
N ARG A 79 -3.35 56.24 -7.79
CA ARG A 79 -1.98 56.72 -7.52
C ARG A 79 -1.01 56.33 -8.63
N GLN A 80 -1.18 55.12 -9.19
CA GLN A 80 -0.29 54.61 -10.23
C GLN A 80 -0.62 55.29 -11.56
N ALA A 81 0.42 55.64 -12.32
CA ALA A 81 0.23 56.20 -13.64
C ALA A 81 -0.41 55.17 -14.58
N ARG A 82 -1.28 55.63 -15.47
CA ARG A 82 -1.66 54.85 -16.64
C ARG A 82 -0.48 54.76 -17.60
N ARG A 83 -0.37 53.63 -18.30
CA ARG A 83 0.66 53.43 -19.30
C ARG A 83 0.48 54.44 -20.46
N PRO A 84 1.51 55.21 -20.87
CA PRO A 84 1.38 56.29 -21.86
C PRO A 84 0.85 55.88 -23.24
N SER A 85 1.00 54.60 -23.60
CA SER A 85 0.59 54.03 -24.90
C SER A 85 -0.87 53.56 -24.94
N VAL A 86 -1.61 53.69 -23.83
CA VAL A 86 -2.99 53.20 -23.67
C VAL A 86 -3.98 54.37 -23.82
N PRO A 87 -4.96 54.32 -24.75
CA PRO A 87 -5.96 55.37 -24.92
C PRO A 87 -6.84 55.58 -23.67
N ASP A 88 -7.32 56.81 -23.44
CA ASP A 88 -8.18 57.16 -22.30
C ASP A 88 -9.49 56.38 -22.22
N PHE A 89 -10.01 55.97 -23.38
CA PHE A 89 -11.19 55.12 -23.54
C PHE A 89 -10.88 53.96 -24.48
N ILE A 90 -11.05 52.73 -23.97
CA ILE A 90 -10.96 51.48 -24.73
C ILE A 90 -12.32 50.81 -24.64
N ALA A 91 -12.93 50.51 -25.78
CA ALA A 91 -14.14 49.69 -25.82
C ALA A 91 -13.81 48.26 -25.34
N ASP A 92 -14.73 47.61 -24.63
CA ASP A 92 -14.47 46.30 -24.00
C ASP A 92 -13.96 45.24 -24.99
N GLU A 93 -14.49 45.28 -26.22
CA GLU A 93 -14.09 44.42 -27.34
C GLU A 93 -12.61 44.55 -27.71
N ARG A 94 -11.96 45.67 -27.38
CA ARG A 94 -10.56 46.00 -27.71
C ARG A 94 -9.61 45.97 -26.52
N LEU A 95 -10.11 45.69 -25.31
CA LEU A 95 -9.30 45.57 -24.08
C LEU A 95 -8.14 44.57 -24.25
N HIS A 96 -8.42 43.43 -24.89
CA HIS A 96 -7.43 42.38 -25.12
C HIS A 96 -6.21 42.82 -25.95
N LEU A 97 -6.29 43.92 -26.71
CA LEU A 97 -5.18 44.45 -27.52
C LEU A 97 -4.21 45.31 -26.69
N HIS A 98 -4.65 45.81 -25.55
CA HIS A 98 -3.90 46.73 -24.69
C HIS A 98 -3.53 46.12 -23.33
N ALA A 99 -3.97 44.88 -23.08
CA ALA A 99 -3.72 44.13 -21.85
C ALA A 99 -2.47 43.24 -21.94
N GLN A 100 -1.82 43.00 -20.81
CA GLN A 100 -0.95 41.83 -20.64
C GLN A 100 -1.85 40.60 -20.37
N PRO A 101 -1.88 39.58 -21.24
CA PRO A 101 -2.88 38.52 -21.18
C PRO A 101 -2.85 37.64 -19.92
N LEU A 102 -1.65 37.33 -19.41
CA LEU A 102 -1.48 36.48 -18.23
C LEU A 102 -1.92 37.21 -16.96
N LEU A 103 -1.54 38.48 -16.82
CA LEU A 103 -1.95 39.32 -15.70
C LEU A 103 -3.47 39.53 -15.71
N ALA A 104 -4.08 39.74 -16.88
CA ALA A 104 -5.53 39.83 -17.02
C ALA A 104 -6.24 38.52 -16.63
N ALA A 105 -5.66 37.36 -17.00
CA ALA A 105 -6.25 36.06 -16.74
C ALA A 105 -6.04 35.57 -15.29
N TRP A 106 -4.89 35.84 -14.69
CA TRP A 106 -4.48 35.26 -13.39
C TRP A 106 -4.51 36.26 -12.25
N GLY A 107 -4.52 37.56 -12.56
CA GLY A 107 -4.36 38.64 -11.61
C GLY A 107 -5.63 39.04 -10.85
N LYS A 108 -6.79 38.41 -11.07
CA LYS A 108 -8.09 38.88 -10.53
C LYS A 108 -8.02 39.14 -9.01
N GLN A 109 -7.48 38.20 -8.24
CA GLN A 109 -7.37 38.34 -6.79
C GLN A 109 -6.52 39.55 -6.37
N GLY A 110 -5.32 39.72 -6.95
CA GLY A 110 -4.45 40.85 -6.66
C GLY A 110 -5.02 42.19 -7.15
N ARG A 111 -5.72 42.17 -8.29
CA ARG A 111 -6.41 43.33 -8.86
C ARG A 111 -7.44 43.89 -7.88
N ASP A 112 -8.30 43.02 -7.38
CA ASP A 112 -9.39 43.43 -6.50
C ASP A 112 -8.83 43.95 -5.16
N PHE A 113 -7.76 43.34 -4.65
CA PHE A 113 -7.05 43.84 -3.47
C PHE A 113 -6.41 45.22 -3.69
N ILE A 114 -5.69 45.42 -4.81
CA ILE A 114 -5.09 46.72 -5.14
C ILE A 114 -6.17 47.79 -5.34
N GLY A 115 -7.27 47.45 -6.02
CA GLY A 115 -8.40 48.34 -6.21
C GLY A 115 -9.03 48.79 -4.88
N LEU A 116 -9.19 47.88 -3.92
CA LEU A 116 -9.67 48.22 -2.57
C LEU A 116 -8.71 49.16 -1.84
N LEU A 117 -7.40 48.97 -1.98
CA LEU A 117 -6.40 49.86 -1.37
C LEU A 117 -6.46 51.27 -1.95
N GLU A 118 -6.68 51.40 -3.25
CA GLU A 118 -6.80 52.71 -3.91
C GLU A 118 -8.04 53.49 -3.47
N ALA A 119 -9.13 52.82 -3.10
CA ALA A 119 -10.31 53.49 -2.56
C ALA A 119 -10.01 54.28 -1.26
N HIS A 120 -8.94 53.92 -0.55
CA HIS A 120 -8.47 54.61 0.66
C HIS A 120 -7.27 55.55 0.42
N ASP A 121 -6.82 55.70 -0.83
CA ASP A 121 -5.65 56.51 -1.21
C ASP A 121 -6.06 57.78 -1.96
N ASP A 122 -6.85 58.64 -1.33
CA ASP A 122 -7.34 59.91 -1.91
C ASP A 122 -6.33 61.06 -1.81
N ASP A 123 -6.63 62.20 -2.46
CA ASP A 123 -5.72 63.35 -2.50
C ASP A 123 -5.45 63.95 -1.11
N ALA A 124 -6.39 63.84 -0.17
CA ALA A 124 -6.23 64.33 1.20
C ALA A 124 -5.31 63.40 2.02
N ALA A 125 -5.51 62.09 1.92
CA ALA A 125 -4.65 61.08 2.52
C ALA A 125 -3.20 61.21 2.01
N ARG A 126 -3.01 61.35 0.69
CA ARG A 126 -1.69 61.58 0.06
C ARG A 126 -0.97 62.79 0.62
N ALA A 127 -1.67 63.90 0.76
CA ALA A 127 -1.10 65.13 1.31
C ALA A 127 -0.59 64.92 2.76
N GLY A 128 -1.24 64.04 3.52
CA GLY A 128 -0.85 63.70 4.89
C GLY A 128 0.42 62.86 5.00
N TYR A 129 0.54 61.78 4.21
CA TYR A 129 1.65 60.84 4.38
C TYR A 129 2.87 61.09 3.47
N LEU A 130 2.72 61.72 2.30
CA LEU A 130 3.84 61.96 1.36
C LEU A 130 5.00 62.76 1.98
N PRO A 131 4.77 63.82 2.78
CA PRO A 131 5.85 64.54 3.45
C PRO A 131 6.68 63.65 4.37
N HIS A 132 6.06 62.65 5.01
CA HIS A 132 6.76 61.72 5.89
C HIS A 132 7.72 60.82 5.11
N PHE A 133 7.34 60.34 3.93
CA PHE A 133 8.22 59.55 3.07
C PHE A 133 9.36 60.40 2.47
N ALA A 134 9.05 61.64 2.08
CA ALA A 134 10.05 62.59 1.61
C ALA A 134 11.08 62.91 2.70
N ALA A 135 10.65 63.08 3.95
CA ALA A 135 11.52 63.37 5.09
C ALA A 135 12.53 62.24 5.39
N ILE A 136 12.17 60.98 5.10
CA ILE A 136 13.06 59.82 5.27
C ILE A 136 13.79 59.43 3.97
N GLY A 137 13.64 60.21 2.90
CA GLY A 137 14.30 59.98 1.60
C GLY A 137 13.85 58.70 0.90
N GLN A 138 12.65 58.17 1.19
CA GLN A 138 12.13 56.94 0.60
C GLN A 138 10.97 57.22 -0.37
N ARG A 139 10.80 56.33 -1.35
CA ARG A 139 9.65 56.33 -2.26
C ARG A 139 8.65 55.26 -1.82
N ILE A 140 7.38 55.49 -2.13
CA ILE A 140 6.30 54.52 -1.87
C ILE A 140 6.31 53.42 -2.93
N GLU A 141 6.60 53.78 -4.17
CA GLU A 141 6.71 52.84 -5.28
C GLU A 141 8.14 52.29 -5.37
N LEU A 142 8.28 51.01 -5.06
CA LEU A 142 9.55 50.28 -4.96
C LEU A 142 9.68 49.22 -6.06
N PHE A 143 9.27 49.55 -7.27
CA PHE A 143 9.41 48.68 -8.43
C PHE A 143 10.87 48.59 -8.88
N LYS A 144 11.28 47.39 -9.28
CA LYS A 144 12.59 47.11 -9.86
C LYS A 144 12.38 46.34 -11.14
N ASP A 145 13.19 46.67 -12.14
CA ASP A 145 13.27 45.90 -13.37
C ASP A 145 13.81 44.49 -13.09
N PHE A 146 13.28 43.50 -13.82
CA PHE A 146 13.77 42.11 -13.76
C PHE A 146 14.95 41.88 -14.72
N GLY A 147 15.23 42.87 -15.58
CA GLY A 147 16.15 42.75 -16.70
C GLY A 147 15.51 42.06 -17.90
N GLY A 148 16.32 41.70 -18.89
CA GLY A 148 15.85 41.07 -20.13
C GLY A 148 16.79 40.01 -20.68
N ALA A 149 17.66 39.45 -19.84
CA ALA A 149 18.71 38.53 -20.28
C ALA A 149 18.18 37.12 -20.54
N THR A 150 17.14 36.70 -19.82
CA THR A 150 16.50 35.39 -19.96
C THR A 150 15.01 35.53 -20.25
N LEU A 151 14.40 34.50 -20.83
CA LEU A 151 12.98 34.42 -21.15
C LEU A 151 12.11 34.64 -19.90
N LEU A 152 12.51 34.09 -18.75
CA LEU A 152 11.84 34.34 -17.48
C LEU A 152 11.84 35.83 -17.12
N GLN A 153 13.00 36.48 -17.18
CA GLN A 153 13.11 37.91 -16.86
C GLN A 153 12.32 38.77 -17.86
N GLN A 154 12.38 38.45 -19.15
CA GLN A 154 11.61 39.14 -20.19
C GLN A 154 10.10 39.04 -19.94
N LEU A 155 9.61 37.85 -19.58
CA LEU A 155 8.20 37.64 -19.26
C LEU A 155 7.78 38.40 -17.97
N GLN A 156 8.63 38.37 -16.94
CA GLN A 156 8.40 39.11 -15.70
C GLN A 156 8.39 40.63 -15.95
N ASP A 157 9.29 41.12 -16.80
CA ASP A 157 9.38 42.52 -17.19
C ASP A 157 8.17 42.93 -18.04
N ASP A 158 7.67 42.06 -18.92
CA ASP A 158 6.43 42.30 -19.67
C ASP A 158 5.20 42.42 -18.76
N ILE A 159 5.15 41.66 -17.66
CA ILE A 159 4.11 41.79 -16.64
C ILE A 159 4.28 43.10 -15.85
N LEU A 160 5.51 43.43 -15.45
CA LEU A 160 5.84 44.66 -14.74
C LEU A 160 5.44 45.91 -15.53
N GLU A 161 5.77 45.92 -16.83
CA GLU A 161 5.59 47.04 -17.76
C GLU A 161 4.26 46.99 -18.51
N LEU A 162 3.41 46.00 -18.20
CA LEU A 162 2.09 45.82 -18.79
C LEU A 162 2.15 45.82 -20.34
N ARG A 163 3.08 45.06 -20.92
CA ARG A 163 3.31 45.02 -22.37
C ARG A 163 2.29 44.10 -23.07
N PRO A 164 1.57 44.56 -24.10
CA PRO A 164 0.78 43.71 -24.96
C PRO A 164 1.64 42.83 -25.88
N LEU A 165 1.08 41.72 -26.35
CA LEU A 165 1.75 40.75 -27.23
C LEU A 165 2.40 41.37 -28.48
N ALA A 166 1.77 42.39 -29.08
CA ALA A 166 2.31 43.05 -30.26
C ALA A 166 3.65 43.76 -29.96
N GLU A 167 3.78 44.30 -28.75
CA GLU A 167 5.00 44.97 -28.30
C GLU A 167 6.06 43.97 -27.89
N THR A 168 5.69 42.92 -27.12
CA THR A 168 6.57 41.78 -26.79
C THR A 168 7.30 41.25 -28.02
N ARG A 169 6.57 41.01 -29.12
CA ARG A 169 7.12 40.52 -30.41
C ARG A 169 8.13 41.47 -31.05
N ALA A 170 7.94 42.77 -30.87
CA ALA A 170 8.80 43.79 -31.46
C ALA A 170 9.99 44.13 -30.57
N HIS A 171 9.85 43.94 -29.26
CA HIS A 171 10.82 44.35 -28.25
C HIS A 171 11.89 43.29 -28.01
N TRP A 172 11.50 42.02 -27.86
CA TRP A 172 12.42 40.96 -27.44
C TRP A 172 13.07 40.22 -28.62
N PRO A 173 14.34 39.81 -28.49
CA PRO A 173 15.01 39.01 -29.50
C PRO A 173 14.50 37.56 -29.49
N ALA A 174 14.87 36.80 -30.53
CA ALA A 174 14.63 35.36 -30.57
C ALA A 174 15.40 34.65 -29.44
N VAL A 175 14.79 33.63 -28.86
CA VAL A 175 15.30 32.89 -27.69
C VAL A 175 16.12 31.69 -28.17
N ASP A 176 17.31 31.50 -27.58
CA ASP A 176 18.12 30.29 -27.75
C ASP A 176 18.03 29.40 -26.49
N PRO A 177 17.25 28.31 -26.52
CA PRO A 177 17.11 27.41 -25.39
C PRO A 177 18.44 26.77 -24.96
N ALA A 178 19.45 26.64 -25.82
CA ALA A 178 20.74 26.07 -25.37
C ALA A 178 21.46 26.97 -24.35
N ARG A 179 21.21 28.29 -24.42
CA ARG A 179 21.81 29.29 -23.51
C ARG A 179 20.83 29.75 -22.43
N ASP A 180 19.53 29.60 -22.68
CA ASP A 180 18.47 30.01 -21.77
C ASP A 180 17.64 28.80 -21.31
N ALA A 181 17.90 28.39 -20.06
CA ALA A 181 17.16 27.34 -19.35
C ALA A 181 16.24 27.90 -18.25
N SER A 182 15.92 29.20 -18.30
CA SER A 182 15.14 29.88 -17.26
C SER A 182 13.68 29.41 -17.18
N ILE A 183 13.10 28.90 -18.28
CA ILE A 183 11.79 28.23 -18.28
C ILE A 183 11.93 26.88 -19.00
N ARG A 184 11.45 25.80 -18.35
CA ARG A 184 11.41 24.45 -18.93
C ARG A 184 10.13 23.71 -18.58
N PHE A 185 9.65 22.95 -19.56
CA PHE A 185 8.47 22.09 -19.45
C PHE A 185 8.89 20.62 -19.52
N HIS A 186 8.40 19.79 -18.59
CA HIS A 186 8.73 18.37 -18.53
C HIS A 186 7.46 17.52 -18.53
N VAL A 187 7.37 16.57 -19.44
CA VAL A 187 6.23 15.67 -19.56
C VAL A 187 6.61 14.29 -19.04
N ALA A 188 5.97 13.87 -17.95
CA ALA A 188 6.17 12.59 -17.30
C ALA A 188 4.99 11.63 -17.52
N HIS A 189 5.13 10.39 -17.03
CA HIS A 189 4.12 9.34 -17.13
C HIS A 189 3.45 9.01 -15.78
N SER A 190 4.09 9.39 -14.67
CA SER A 190 3.58 9.18 -13.30
C SER A 190 4.24 10.17 -12.33
N PRO A 191 3.65 10.40 -11.14
CA PRO A 191 4.28 11.20 -10.09
C PRO A 191 5.67 10.69 -9.69
N GLN A 192 5.84 9.37 -9.59
CA GLN A 192 7.15 8.73 -9.37
C GLN A 192 8.19 9.18 -10.40
N ARG A 193 7.85 9.04 -11.70
CA ARG A 193 8.78 9.39 -12.77
C ARG A 193 9.07 10.90 -12.80
N GLU A 194 8.07 11.72 -12.50
CA GLU A 194 8.21 13.18 -12.43
C GLU A 194 9.21 13.63 -11.35
N VAL A 195 9.17 13.01 -10.16
CA VAL A 195 10.12 13.29 -9.08
C VAL A 195 11.53 12.79 -9.43
N GLU A 196 11.68 11.63 -10.06
CA GLU A 196 12.97 11.13 -10.56
C GLU A 196 13.59 12.11 -11.58
N ILE A 197 12.77 12.61 -12.50
CA ILE A 197 13.18 13.63 -13.48
C ILE A 197 13.64 14.89 -12.75
N LEU A 198 12.84 15.40 -11.81
CA LEU A 198 13.18 16.59 -11.04
C LEU A 198 14.54 16.41 -10.35
N HIS A 199 14.77 15.27 -9.70
CA HIS A 199 16.03 14.99 -9.01
C HIS A 199 17.24 15.13 -9.93
N ASP A 200 17.20 14.51 -11.12
CA ASP A 200 18.25 14.64 -12.12
C ASP A 200 18.41 16.09 -12.62
N GLN A 201 17.30 16.82 -12.82
CA GLN A 201 17.35 18.22 -13.25
C GLN A 201 17.94 19.15 -12.17
N LEU A 202 17.67 18.89 -10.88
CA LEU A 202 18.23 19.66 -9.78
C LEU A 202 19.72 19.37 -9.60
N LEU A 203 20.15 18.12 -9.75
CA LEU A 203 21.58 17.77 -9.77
C LEU A 203 22.31 18.47 -10.91
N ALA A 204 21.74 18.45 -12.13
CA ALA A 204 22.31 19.16 -13.27
C ALA A 204 22.41 20.68 -13.00
N ALA A 205 21.39 21.27 -12.38
CA ALA A 205 21.39 22.68 -12.02
C ALA A 205 22.47 23.03 -10.98
N CYS A 206 22.63 22.19 -9.94
CA CYS A 206 23.67 22.39 -8.92
C CYS A 206 25.08 22.19 -9.49
N ASN A 207 25.26 21.27 -10.44
CA ASN A 207 26.54 21.06 -11.14
C ASN A 207 26.89 22.23 -12.06
N ALA A 208 25.90 22.85 -12.70
CA ALA A 208 26.09 24.00 -13.57
C ALA A 208 26.40 25.30 -12.80
N ASP A 209 25.87 25.46 -11.58
CA ASP A 209 26.08 26.63 -10.73
C ASP A 209 26.38 26.25 -9.26
N ALA A 210 27.67 26.31 -8.90
CA ALA A 210 28.15 26.02 -7.55
C ALA A 210 27.63 26.99 -6.46
N THR A 211 27.03 28.13 -6.84
CA THR A 211 26.45 29.08 -5.89
C THR A 211 25.00 28.73 -5.50
N LEU A 212 24.35 27.83 -6.24
CA LEU A 212 22.98 27.40 -5.99
C LEU A 212 22.95 26.48 -4.77
N ARG A 213 22.33 26.94 -3.68
CA ARG A 213 22.20 26.13 -2.45
C ARG A 213 20.82 25.47 -2.38
N PRO A 214 20.69 24.31 -1.71
CA PRO A 214 19.41 23.64 -1.48
C PRO A 214 18.29 24.56 -0.97
N ARG A 215 18.63 25.48 -0.04
CA ARG A 215 17.70 26.49 0.51
C ARG A 215 17.10 27.45 -0.53
N ASP A 216 17.74 27.58 -1.70
CA ASP A 216 17.35 28.50 -2.77
C ASP A 216 16.37 27.85 -3.76
N ILE A 217 15.96 26.61 -3.48
CA ILE A 217 15.09 25.78 -4.32
C ILE A 217 13.77 25.47 -3.58
N LEU A 218 12.66 25.80 -4.23
CA LEU A 218 11.31 25.47 -3.76
C LEU A 218 10.61 24.57 -4.78
N VAL A 219 10.05 23.45 -4.31
CA VAL A 219 9.24 22.53 -5.11
C VAL A 219 7.80 22.60 -4.60
N MET A 220 6.86 22.91 -5.49
CA MET A 220 5.45 23.02 -5.15
C MET A 220 4.61 22.06 -5.98
N VAL A 221 3.64 21.44 -5.32
CA VAL A 221 2.68 20.49 -5.93
C VAL A 221 1.25 20.83 -5.47
N PRO A 222 0.20 20.47 -6.24
CA PRO A 222 -1.18 20.74 -5.83
C PRO A 222 -1.60 19.98 -4.57
N ASP A 223 -1.08 18.76 -4.42
CA ASP A 223 -1.36 17.82 -3.33
C ASP A 223 -0.03 17.18 -2.88
N ILE A 224 0.46 17.60 -1.71
CA ILE A 224 1.73 17.12 -1.18
C ILE A 224 1.62 15.70 -0.61
N ASP A 225 0.47 15.31 -0.07
CA ASP A 225 0.27 13.99 0.54
C ASP A 225 0.39 12.89 -0.52
N ARG A 226 -0.11 13.16 -1.74
CA ARG A 226 0.07 12.27 -2.90
C ARG A 226 1.52 12.16 -3.36
N TYR A 227 2.31 13.24 -3.28
CA TYR A 227 3.70 13.25 -3.77
C TYR A 227 4.73 12.82 -2.72
N ALA A 228 4.44 12.96 -1.42
CA ALA A 228 5.40 12.71 -0.36
C ALA A 228 6.03 11.30 -0.40
N PRO A 229 5.28 10.19 -0.64
CA PRO A 229 5.89 8.87 -0.78
C PRO A 229 6.88 8.79 -1.94
N HIS A 230 6.59 9.45 -3.06
CA HIS A 230 7.47 9.51 -4.23
C HIS A 230 8.70 10.37 -3.97
N VAL A 231 8.55 11.50 -3.27
CA VAL A 231 9.67 12.35 -2.83
C VAL A 231 10.60 11.56 -1.92
N GLN A 232 10.07 10.85 -0.92
CA GLN A 232 10.88 10.00 -0.05
C GLN A 232 11.57 8.86 -0.81
N ALA A 233 10.87 8.21 -1.74
CA ALA A 233 11.44 7.11 -2.52
C ALA A 233 12.61 7.54 -3.42
N VAL A 234 12.65 8.80 -3.87
CA VAL A 234 13.69 9.31 -4.78
C VAL A 234 14.78 10.07 -4.03
N PHE A 235 14.42 11.02 -3.17
CA PHE A 235 15.38 11.86 -2.46
C PHE A 235 15.87 11.24 -1.14
N GLY A 236 15.11 10.31 -0.56
CA GLY A 236 15.46 9.61 0.69
C GLY A 236 16.25 8.33 0.49
N LEU A 237 16.31 7.79 -0.74
CA LEU A 237 17.06 6.57 -1.05
C LEU A 237 18.59 6.77 -1.01
N PRO A 238 19.17 7.85 -1.57
CA PRO A 238 20.61 8.07 -1.49
C PRO A 238 21.06 8.35 -0.05
N GLU A 239 22.13 7.69 0.40
CA GLU A 239 22.76 8.00 1.68
C GLU A 239 23.41 9.38 1.64
N ALA A 240 23.55 10.05 2.80
CA ALA A 240 24.14 11.39 2.88
C ALA A 240 25.60 11.48 2.37
N SER A 241 26.30 10.34 2.25
CA SER A 241 27.63 10.24 1.64
C SER A 241 27.64 10.10 0.11
N ASP A 242 26.50 9.81 -0.52
CA ASP A 242 26.36 9.74 -1.97
C ASP A 242 26.42 11.15 -2.58
N ALA A 243 27.19 11.33 -3.66
CA ALA A 243 27.32 12.61 -4.35
C ALA A 243 25.99 13.12 -4.95
N ARG A 244 25.01 12.24 -5.11
CA ARG A 244 23.67 12.54 -5.62
C ARG A 244 22.71 13.00 -4.53
N TYR A 245 23.10 12.90 -3.25
CA TYR A 245 22.24 13.27 -2.15
C TYR A 245 21.93 14.77 -2.16
N LEU A 246 20.64 15.11 -2.26
CA LEU A 246 20.13 16.46 -2.12
C LEU A 246 19.27 16.53 -0.85
N PRO A 247 19.66 17.33 0.16
CA PRO A 247 18.90 17.41 1.39
C PRO A 247 17.55 18.06 1.13
N PHE A 248 16.48 17.47 1.66
CA PHE A 248 15.11 17.90 1.43
C PHE A 248 14.27 17.87 2.70
N SER A 249 13.13 18.56 2.65
CA SER A 249 12.07 18.52 3.67
C SER A 249 10.71 18.59 2.98
N VAL A 250 9.73 17.89 3.53
CA VAL A 250 8.33 17.92 3.08
C VAL A 250 7.51 18.70 4.09
N ALA A 251 6.76 19.70 3.61
CA ALA A 251 5.93 20.59 4.41
C ALA A 251 4.47 20.54 3.93
N ASP A 252 3.57 21.04 4.78
CA ASP A 252 2.12 21.12 4.56
C ASP A 252 1.39 19.76 4.47
N GLN A 253 1.99 18.67 4.97
CA GLN A 253 1.32 17.37 5.05
C GLN A 253 0.28 17.34 6.18
N GLY A 254 -0.82 16.61 5.94
CA GLY A 254 -1.79 16.30 6.98
C GLY A 254 -1.18 15.37 8.03
N ARG A 255 -1.08 15.81 9.30
CA ARG A 255 -0.36 15.04 10.33
C ARG A 255 -1.04 13.70 10.61
N ARG A 256 -2.37 13.63 10.48
CA ARG A 256 -3.16 12.40 10.68
C ARG A 256 -2.77 11.26 9.73
N GLN A 257 -2.28 11.56 8.54
CA GLN A 257 -1.88 10.54 7.56
C GLN A 257 -0.45 10.06 7.76
N VAL A 258 0.42 10.86 8.38
CA VAL A 258 1.85 10.55 8.52
C VAL A 258 2.17 9.97 9.89
N ASP A 259 1.50 10.43 10.93
CA ASP A 259 1.79 10.07 12.32
C ASP A 259 1.06 8.76 12.70
N PRO A 260 1.79 7.65 12.95
CA PRO A 260 1.18 6.36 13.29
C PRO A 260 0.33 6.41 14.57
N LEU A 261 0.70 7.25 15.53
CA LEU A 261 -0.06 7.42 16.78
C LEU A 261 -1.43 8.04 16.48
N LEU A 262 -1.50 9.05 15.60
CA LEU A 262 -2.78 9.64 15.18
C LEU A 262 -3.65 8.66 14.40
N GLN A 263 -3.05 7.80 13.57
CA GLN A 263 -3.79 6.74 12.86
C GLN A 263 -4.39 5.72 13.84
N ALA A 264 -3.61 5.24 14.81
CA ALA A 264 -4.11 4.34 15.85
C ALA A 264 -5.20 5.00 16.71
N LEU A 265 -5.03 6.27 17.08
CA LEU A 265 -6.05 7.02 17.81
C LEU A 265 -7.36 7.12 17.01
N ALA A 266 -7.29 7.39 15.71
CA ALA A 266 -8.47 7.42 14.84
C ALA A 266 -9.19 6.07 14.83
N LYS A 267 -8.46 4.95 14.75
CA LYS A 267 -9.03 3.59 14.87
C LYS A 267 -9.66 3.33 16.24
N LEU A 268 -9.04 3.80 17.33
CA LEU A 268 -9.59 3.68 18.69
C LEU A 268 -10.88 4.49 18.87
N LEU A 269 -10.98 5.68 18.27
CA LEU A 269 -12.21 6.47 18.27
C LEU A 269 -13.31 5.83 17.43
N ASP A 270 -12.96 5.04 16.42
CA ASP A 270 -13.92 4.29 15.59
C ASP A 270 -14.38 2.94 16.21
N LEU A 271 -13.86 2.56 17.39
CA LEU A 271 -14.21 1.30 18.06
C LEU A 271 -15.73 1.00 18.16
N PRO A 272 -16.62 1.97 18.41
CA PRO A 272 -18.07 1.71 18.44
C PRO A 272 -18.65 1.16 17.13
N GLN A 273 -18.03 1.49 15.99
CA GLN A 273 -18.46 1.07 14.64
C GLN A 273 -17.54 -0.02 14.05
N SER A 274 -16.34 -0.17 14.61
CA SER A 274 -15.36 -1.17 14.17
C SER A 274 -15.83 -2.60 14.43
N ARG A 275 -15.53 -3.48 13.47
CA ARG A 275 -15.63 -4.94 13.65
C ARG A 275 -14.52 -5.49 14.54
N LEU A 276 -13.42 -4.77 14.67
CA LEU A 276 -12.20 -5.21 15.35
C LEU A 276 -11.74 -6.57 14.82
N ALA A 277 -11.39 -6.59 13.54
CA ALA A 277 -10.81 -7.75 12.88
C ALA A 277 -9.38 -8.03 13.39
N VAL A 278 -8.80 -9.16 12.97
CA VAL A 278 -7.40 -9.48 13.29
C VAL A 278 -6.46 -8.43 12.71
N SER A 279 -6.67 -8.04 11.45
CA SER A 279 -5.92 -6.97 10.78
C SER A 279 -5.96 -5.65 11.57
N ASP A 280 -7.14 -5.24 12.04
CA ASP A 280 -7.30 -4.00 12.83
C ASP A 280 -6.43 -4.00 14.09
N LEU A 281 -6.34 -5.14 14.79
CA LEU A 281 -5.48 -5.26 15.98
C LEU A 281 -4.00 -5.26 15.61
N LEU A 282 -3.62 -5.99 14.55
CA LEU A 282 -2.23 -6.04 14.11
C LEU A 282 -1.73 -4.64 13.75
N ASP A 283 -2.54 -3.85 13.03
CA ASP A 283 -2.23 -2.46 12.71
C ASP A 283 -2.10 -1.57 13.96
N LEU A 284 -2.91 -1.81 15.02
CA LEU A 284 -2.74 -1.11 16.30
C LEU A 284 -1.44 -1.51 16.99
N LEU A 285 -1.08 -2.79 16.93
CA LEU A 285 0.16 -3.34 17.46
C LEU A 285 1.38 -2.98 16.61
N GLU A 286 1.23 -2.44 15.41
CA GLU A 286 2.34 -1.86 14.63
C GLU A 286 2.79 -0.49 15.18
N VAL A 287 1.99 0.16 16.02
CA VAL A 287 2.35 1.45 16.65
C VAL A 287 3.23 1.24 17.90
N PRO A 288 4.48 1.77 17.92
CA PRO A 288 5.41 1.58 19.05
C PRO A 288 4.86 2.08 20.39
N ALA A 289 4.25 3.27 20.43
CA ALA A 289 3.68 3.82 21.65
C ALA A 289 2.58 2.93 22.27
N LEU A 290 1.86 2.18 21.45
CA LEU A 290 0.83 1.23 21.91
C LEU A 290 1.48 -0.04 22.43
N ARG A 291 2.41 -0.63 21.66
CA ARG A 291 3.19 -1.80 22.11
C ARG A 291 3.84 -1.57 23.47
N GLN A 292 4.48 -0.41 23.62
CA GLN A 292 5.16 -0.02 24.85
C GLN A 292 4.21 0.11 26.03
N ARG A 293 2.98 0.60 25.79
CA ARG A 293 1.96 0.71 26.84
C ARG A 293 1.56 -0.65 27.41
N PHE A 294 1.48 -1.68 26.58
CA PHE A 294 1.09 -3.03 26.99
C PHE A 294 2.28 -3.95 27.30
N GLY A 295 3.52 -3.51 27.02
CA GLY A 295 4.72 -4.31 27.23
C GLY A 295 4.82 -5.49 26.25
N ILE A 296 4.41 -5.27 24.99
CA ILE A 296 4.50 -6.24 23.89
C ILE A 296 5.69 -5.87 23.03
N ALA A 297 6.66 -6.77 22.88
CA ALA A 297 7.81 -6.53 22.03
C ALA A 297 7.49 -6.80 20.55
N GLU A 298 8.27 -6.20 19.65
CA GLU A 298 8.03 -6.32 18.20
C GLU A 298 8.32 -7.74 17.67
N ASP A 299 9.30 -8.44 18.25
CA ASP A 299 9.66 -9.82 17.93
C ASP A 299 8.62 -10.84 18.43
N GLU A 300 7.71 -10.44 19.32
CA GLU A 300 6.59 -11.25 19.81
C GLU A 300 5.37 -11.22 18.86
N LEU A 301 5.29 -10.26 17.92
CA LEU A 301 4.16 -10.14 17.00
C LEU A 301 3.91 -11.38 16.12
N PRO A 302 4.93 -12.04 15.53
CA PRO A 302 4.72 -13.27 14.77
C PRO A 302 4.15 -14.42 15.61
N GLN A 303 4.49 -14.46 16.90
CA GLN A 303 3.93 -15.44 17.84
C GLN A 303 2.46 -15.14 18.14
N LEU A 304 2.10 -13.88 18.38
CA LEU A 304 0.70 -13.46 18.53
C LEU A 304 -0.12 -13.84 17.30
N GLN A 305 0.38 -13.57 16.10
CA GLN A 305 -0.30 -13.95 14.85
C GLN A 305 -0.58 -15.45 14.78
N ARG A 306 0.40 -16.29 15.15
CA ARG A 306 0.24 -17.74 15.20
C ARG A 306 -0.84 -18.15 16.22
N TRP A 307 -0.83 -17.58 17.41
CA TRP A 307 -1.82 -17.88 18.44
C TRP A 307 -3.22 -17.42 18.07
N VAL A 308 -3.37 -16.24 17.48
CA VAL A 308 -4.65 -15.71 16.99
C VAL A 308 -5.25 -16.65 15.94
N ARG A 309 -4.42 -17.10 14.99
CA ARG A 309 -4.81 -18.10 13.98
C ARG A 309 -5.16 -19.44 14.61
N GLY A 310 -4.31 -19.99 15.48
CA GLY A 310 -4.52 -21.31 16.11
C GLY A 310 -5.70 -21.35 17.09
N ALA A 311 -5.97 -20.24 17.79
CA ALA A 311 -7.16 -20.04 18.61
C ALA A 311 -8.43 -19.73 17.78
N ASN A 312 -8.28 -19.61 16.46
CA ASN A 312 -9.33 -19.37 15.47
C ASN A 312 -10.14 -18.09 15.75
N ILE A 313 -9.42 -17.03 16.13
CA ILE A 313 -9.96 -15.68 16.28
C ILE A 313 -10.02 -15.02 14.91
N ARG A 314 -11.11 -14.28 14.65
CA ARG A 314 -11.39 -13.64 13.37
C ARG A 314 -11.79 -12.18 13.53
N TRP A 315 -12.83 -11.92 14.31
CA TRP A 315 -13.29 -10.55 14.54
C TRP A 315 -14.29 -10.45 15.70
N GLY A 316 -14.45 -9.23 16.22
CA GLY A 316 -15.43 -8.88 17.25
C GLY A 316 -14.94 -9.21 18.67
N LEU A 317 -15.16 -8.29 19.59
CA LEU A 317 -14.74 -8.44 20.99
C LEU A 317 -15.48 -9.61 21.67
N HIS A 318 -16.81 -9.60 21.57
CA HIS A 318 -17.73 -10.56 22.18
C HIS A 318 -19.13 -10.41 21.55
N ALA A 319 -20.08 -11.27 21.94
CA ALA A 319 -21.43 -11.31 21.37
C ALA A 319 -22.20 -9.97 21.46
N GLU A 320 -22.09 -9.25 22.58
CA GLU A 320 -22.76 -7.95 22.75
C GLU A 320 -22.26 -6.89 21.78
N GLN A 321 -20.95 -6.87 21.46
CA GLN A 321 -20.39 -5.93 20.49
C GLN A 321 -20.85 -6.30 19.08
N ARG A 322 -20.87 -7.59 18.71
CA ARG A 322 -21.43 -8.02 17.41
C ARG A 322 -22.90 -7.60 17.28
N ALA A 323 -23.70 -7.76 18.33
CA ALA A 323 -25.09 -7.34 18.34
C ALA A 323 -25.26 -5.82 18.19
N SER A 324 -24.30 -5.01 18.66
CA SER A 324 -24.32 -3.56 18.45
C SER A 324 -24.11 -3.12 17.00
N LEU A 325 -23.63 -4.03 16.14
CA LEU A 325 -23.48 -3.85 14.70
C LEU A 325 -24.66 -4.45 13.90
N ASP A 326 -25.84 -4.51 14.51
CA ASP A 326 -27.08 -5.06 13.94
C ASP A 326 -27.01 -6.55 13.54
N LEU A 327 -26.11 -7.33 14.14
CA LEU A 327 -26.02 -8.77 13.94
C LEU A 327 -26.84 -9.55 14.99
N PRO A 328 -27.28 -10.79 14.68
CA PRO A 328 -28.01 -11.61 15.63
C PRO A 328 -27.21 -11.82 16.93
N GLN A 329 -27.85 -11.57 18.07
CA GLN A 329 -27.22 -11.80 19.36
C GLN A 329 -27.04 -13.31 19.59
N HIS A 330 -25.81 -13.73 19.85
CA HIS A 330 -25.51 -15.10 20.26
C HIS A 330 -25.89 -15.33 21.73
N ALA A 331 -26.32 -16.56 22.05
CA ALA A 331 -26.69 -16.94 23.41
C ALA A 331 -25.50 -16.93 24.39
N GLU A 332 -24.31 -17.27 23.90
CA GLU A 332 -23.07 -17.25 24.68
C GLU A 332 -22.32 -15.93 24.48
N ALA A 333 -21.82 -15.35 25.57
CA ALA A 333 -21.04 -14.12 25.53
C ALA A 333 -19.78 -14.25 24.65
N ALA A 334 -19.12 -15.41 24.71
CA ALA A 334 -17.97 -15.76 23.88
C ALA A 334 -18.44 -16.40 22.57
N ALA A 335 -19.15 -15.62 21.75
CA ALA A 335 -19.58 -16.06 20.42
C ALA A 335 -18.39 -16.66 19.62
N PRO A 336 -18.60 -17.67 18.77
CA PRO A 336 -17.52 -18.29 18.01
C PRO A 336 -16.66 -17.28 17.26
N ASN A 337 -15.35 -17.55 17.19
CA ASN A 337 -14.38 -16.75 16.44
C ASN A 337 -14.21 -15.28 16.90
N THR A 338 -14.72 -14.92 18.08
CA THR A 338 -14.46 -13.62 18.73
C THR A 338 -13.14 -13.60 19.50
N TRP A 339 -12.66 -12.41 19.85
CA TRP A 339 -11.50 -12.24 20.73
C TRP A 339 -11.71 -12.92 22.10
N LEU A 340 -12.87 -12.69 22.74
CA LEU A 340 -13.20 -13.36 24.00
C LEU A 340 -13.22 -14.89 23.88
N PHE A 341 -13.67 -15.43 22.74
CA PHE A 341 -13.65 -16.85 22.46
C PHE A 341 -12.22 -17.39 22.41
N GLY A 342 -11.34 -16.81 21.60
CA GLY A 342 -9.97 -17.29 21.49
C GLY A 342 -9.16 -17.10 22.77
N LEU A 343 -9.29 -15.96 23.45
CA LEU A 343 -8.63 -15.70 24.74
C LEU A 343 -8.98 -16.74 25.79
N ARG A 344 -10.25 -17.16 25.89
CA ARG A 344 -10.65 -18.22 26.82
C ARG A 344 -10.01 -19.55 26.48
N ARG A 345 -9.91 -19.90 25.19
CA ARG A 345 -9.24 -21.13 24.74
C ARG A 345 -7.75 -21.10 25.03
N MET A 346 -7.12 -19.96 24.82
CA MET A 346 -5.71 -19.70 25.09
C MET A 346 -5.40 -19.82 26.60
N LEU A 347 -6.16 -19.14 27.45
CA LEU A 347 -6.02 -19.20 28.90
C LEU A 347 -6.32 -20.60 29.46
N LEU A 348 -7.32 -21.29 28.91
CA LEU A 348 -7.60 -22.68 29.29
C LEU A 348 -6.43 -23.58 28.91
N GLY A 349 -5.91 -23.46 27.69
CA GLY A 349 -4.76 -24.21 27.21
C GLY A 349 -3.53 -24.08 28.11
N TYR A 350 -3.22 -22.86 28.53
CA TYR A 350 -2.17 -22.58 29.51
C TYR A 350 -2.38 -23.33 30.84
N ALA A 351 -3.63 -23.40 31.33
CA ALA A 351 -3.94 -24.00 32.63
C ALA A 351 -3.98 -25.53 32.62
N VAL A 352 -4.48 -26.16 31.53
CA VAL A 352 -4.76 -27.61 31.50
C VAL A 352 -3.86 -28.41 30.55
N GLY A 353 -3.16 -27.77 29.62
CA GLY A 353 -2.27 -28.40 28.66
C GLY A 353 -2.97 -29.21 27.55
N ALA A 354 -2.16 -29.85 26.69
CA ALA A 354 -2.59 -30.44 25.41
C ALA A 354 -3.60 -31.60 25.48
N HIS A 355 -3.61 -32.36 26.58
CA HIS A 355 -4.38 -33.60 26.67
C HIS A 355 -5.68 -33.46 27.47
N ALA A 356 -6.03 -32.23 27.85
CA ALA A 356 -7.21 -31.98 28.66
C ALA A 356 -8.49 -31.95 27.81
N ALA A 357 -9.56 -32.55 28.37
CA ALA A 357 -10.88 -32.46 27.79
C ALA A 357 -11.41 -31.02 27.83
N ALA A 358 -12.40 -30.73 26.98
CA ALA A 358 -13.08 -29.44 27.00
C ALA A 358 -13.70 -29.16 28.37
N TRP A 359 -13.59 -27.92 28.84
CA TRP A 359 -14.13 -27.48 30.12
C TRP A 359 -15.21 -26.42 29.90
N GLN A 360 -16.40 -26.61 30.49
CA GLN A 360 -17.54 -25.69 30.33
C GLN A 360 -17.86 -25.34 28.86
N GLY A 361 -17.72 -26.32 27.95
CA GLY A 361 -17.94 -26.10 26.51
C GLY A 361 -16.78 -25.48 25.74
N ILE A 362 -15.65 -25.18 26.39
CA ILE A 362 -14.47 -24.52 25.79
C ILE A 362 -13.39 -25.57 25.51
N ALA A 363 -12.89 -25.62 24.27
CA ALA A 363 -11.77 -26.47 23.88
C ALA A 363 -10.43 -25.74 24.10
N PRO A 364 -9.47 -26.29 24.88
CA PRO A 364 -8.17 -25.66 25.09
C PRO A 364 -7.40 -25.49 23.77
N TYR A 365 -6.57 -24.46 23.69
CA TYR A 365 -5.55 -24.30 22.64
C TYR A 365 -4.17 -24.58 23.22
N ASP A 366 -3.55 -25.65 22.75
CA ASP A 366 -2.47 -26.37 23.41
C ASP A 366 -1.05 -25.89 23.09
N GLU A 367 -0.90 -24.96 22.15
CA GLU A 367 0.39 -24.35 21.84
C GLU A 367 0.87 -23.34 22.90
N ILE A 368 0.03 -23.03 23.89
CA ILE A 368 0.37 -22.07 24.94
C ILE A 368 0.98 -22.80 26.12
N GLY A 369 2.28 -22.61 26.30
CA GLY A 369 3.04 -23.12 27.44
C GLY A 369 4.42 -22.48 27.52
N GLY A 370 5.15 -22.82 28.59
CA GLY A 370 6.52 -22.34 28.78
C GLY A 370 6.61 -20.86 29.18
N ILE A 371 7.75 -20.24 28.84
CA ILE A 371 8.07 -18.84 29.15
C ILE A 371 7.19 -17.90 28.32
N ASP A 372 6.93 -18.27 27.06
CA ASP A 372 6.20 -17.47 26.09
C ASP A 372 4.77 -17.13 26.56
N ALA A 373 4.15 -17.98 27.39
CA ALA A 373 2.81 -17.75 27.94
C ALA A 373 2.68 -16.43 28.73
N ALA A 374 3.77 -15.80 29.15
CA ALA A 374 3.78 -14.46 29.76
C ALA A 374 3.08 -13.40 28.88
N LEU A 375 3.16 -13.54 27.56
CA LEU A 375 2.56 -12.63 26.57
C LEU A 375 1.03 -12.62 26.58
N LEU A 376 0.38 -13.67 27.13
CA LEU A 376 -1.08 -13.67 27.31
C LEU A 376 -1.55 -12.58 28.28
N GLY A 377 -0.74 -12.22 29.29
CA GLY A 377 -1.08 -11.18 30.26
C GLY A 377 -1.30 -9.82 29.59
N PRO A 378 -0.28 -9.27 28.88
CA PRO A 378 -0.41 -8.08 28.04
C PRO A 378 -1.60 -8.11 27.09
N LEU A 379 -1.80 -9.24 26.40
CA LEU A 379 -2.89 -9.38 25.43
C LEU A 379 -4.27 -9.26 26.10
N VAL A 380 -4.48 -9.93 27.24
CA VAL A 380 -5.72 -9.82 28.01
C VAL A 380 -5.95 -8.39 28.50
N GLN A 381 -4.90 -7.72 28.98
CA GLN A 381 -4.99 -6.32 29.42
C GLN A 381 -5.39 -5.39 28.27
N LEU A 382 -4.85 -5.60 27.07
CA LEU A 382 -5.24 -4.85 25.88
C LEU A 382 -6.73 -5.02 25.57
N PHE A 383 -7.25 -6.25 25.60
CA PHE A 383 -8.67 -6.49 25.34
C PHE A 383 -9.60 -5.94 26.42
N ASP A 384 -9.22 -6.05 27.68
CA ASP A 384 -9.98 -5.45 28.79
C ASP A 384 -10.08 -3.93 28.61
N ARG A 385 -9.00 -3.27 28.14
CA ARG A 385 -8.99 -1.82 27.84
C ARG A 385 -9.80 -1.47 26.61
N LEU A 386 -9.73 -2.27 25.55
CA LEU A 386 -10.55 -2.07 24.35
C LEU A 386 -12.04 -2.19 24.67
N ASP A 387 -12.43 -3.19 25.46
CA ASP A 387 -13.82 -3.40 25.86
C ASP A 387 -14.34 -2.28 26.79
N ALA A 388 -13.54 -1.85 27.77
CA ALA A 388 -13.89 -0.70 28.61
C ALA A 388 -14.06 0.60 27.79
N THR A 389 -13.17 0.83 26.84
CA THR A 389 -13.22 1.99 25.93
C THR A 389 -14.44 1.94 25.02
N TRP A 390 -14.72 0.79 24.41
CA TRP A 390 -15.90 0.58 23.58
C TRP A 390 -17.20 0.91 24.33
N ARG A 391 -17.35 0.46 25.59
CA ARG A 391 -18.52 0.81 26.42
C ARG A 391 -18.61 2.30 26.72
N SER A 392 -17.48 2.93 27.03
CA SER A 392 -17.39 4.35 27.36
C SER A 392 -17.73 5.26 26.16
N LEU A 393 -17.16 4.96 25.00
CA LEU A 393 -17.28 5.73 23.76
C LEU A 393 -18.69 5.71 23.14
N ARG A 394 -19.51 4.70 23.48
CA ARG A 394 -20.90 4.61 22.99
C ARG A 394 -21.89 5.52 23.70
N GLN A 395 -21.56 6.02 24.89
CA GLN A 395 -22.48 6.84 25.67
C GLN A 395 -22.30 8.31 25.31
N PRO A 396 -23.32 9.01 24.78
CA PRO A 396 -23.28 10.47 24.68
C PRO A 396 -22.95 11.09 26.05
N ALA A 397 -22.25 12.22 26.03
CA ALA A 397 -21.82 12.89 27.25
C ALA A 397 -21.61 14.39 27.04
N THR A 398 -21.52 15.13 28.14
CA THR A 398 -21.14 16.55 28.12
C THR A 398 -19.66 16.71 27.76
N VAL A 399 -19.29 17.93 27.37
CA VAL A 399 -17.92 18.31 26.98
C VAL A 399 -16.89 17.92 28.05
N ASP A 400 -17.13 18.25 29.32
CA ASP A 400 -16.20 17.93 30.42
C ASP A 400 -15.95 16.42 30.57
N VAL A 401 -17.02 15.62 30.44
CA VAL A 401 -16.94 14.17 30.53
C VAL A 401 -16.20 13.60 29.32
N TRP A 402 -16.42 14.16 28.13
CA TRP A 402 -15.65 13.79 26.94
C TRP A 402 -14.17 14.12 27.08
N CYS A 403 -13.82 15.31 27.58
CA CYS A 403 -12.42 15.67 27.81
C CYS A 403 -11.74 14.69 28.78
N ALA A 404 -12.42 14.29 29.85
CA ALA A 404 -11.91 13.29 30.78
C ALA A 404 -11.74 11.91 30.12
N ARG A 405 -12.74 11.45 29.34
CA ARG A 405 -12.70 10.16 28.63
C ARG A 405 -11.58 10.10 27.60
N LEU A 406 -11.38 11.15 26.81
CA LEU A 406 -10.37 11.19 25.76
C LEU A 406 -8.95 11.27 26.34
N ARG A 407 -8.74 12.00 27.45
CA ARG A 407 -7.47 11.95 28.19
C ARG A 407 -7.19 10.57 28.78
N ALA A 408 -8.22 9.93 29.34
CA ALA A 408 -8.10 8.56 29.84
C ALA A 408 -7.76 7.57 28.71
N LEU A 409 -8.38 7.72 27.53
CA LEU A 409 -8.07 6.92 26.35
C LEU A 409 -6.59 7.06 25.95
N LEU A 410 -6.08 8.28 25.85
CA LEU A 410 -4.66 8.50 25.53
C LEU A 410 -3.74 7.85 26.57
N ALA A 411 -4.05 8.04 27.86
CA ALA A 411 -3.27 7.47 28.95
C ALA A 411 -3.35 5.93 28.99
N ASP A 412 -4.48 5.33 28.60
CA ASP A 412 -4.70 3.90 28.66
C ASP A 412 -4.01 3.14 27.52
N PHE A 413 -3.87 3.74 26.33
CA PHE A 413 -3.36 3.08 25.13
C PHE A 413 -1.97 3.50 24.69
N PHE A 414 -1.45 4.67 25.11
CA PHE A 414 -0.17 5.17 24.60
C PHE A 414 0.83 5.45 25.72
N ALA A 415 2.07 5.02 25.51
CA ALA A 415 3.22 5.40 26.30
C ALA A 415 4.35 5.81 25.34
N ALA A 416 4.68 7.10 25.30
CA ALA A 416 5.72 7.62 24.43
C ALA A 416 7.11 7.16 24.88
N GLU A 417 7.89 6.63 23.93
CA GLU A 417 9.31 6.31 24.14
C GLU A 417 10.21 7.37 23.50
N ASP A 418 9.80 7.93 22.36
CA ASP A 418 10.52 8.97 21.64
C ASP A 418 10.00 10.38 21.93
N SER A 419 10.73 11.39 21.45
CA SER A 419 10.35 12.79 21.62
C SER A 419 9.15 13.19 20.75
N ASP A 420 8.93 12.49 19.65
CA ASP A 420 7.97 12.87 18.62
C ASP A 420 6.55 12.44 19.03
N ASP A 421 6.38 11.21 19.51
CA ASP A 421 5.17 10.71 20.15
C ASP A 421 4.80 11.56 21.36
N ALA A 422 5.79 11.88 22.21
CA ALA A 422 5.58 12.72 23.38
C ALA A 422 5.07 14.12 22.99
N PHE A 423 5.61 14.68 21.90
CA PHE A 423 5.15 15.97 21.36
C PHE A 423 3.75 15.85 20.75
N THR A 424 3.43 14.79 20.02
CA THR A 424 2.09 14.55 19.46
C THR A 424 1.04 14.40 20.56
N LEU A 425 1.32 13.64 21.63
CA LEU A 425 0.43 13.51 22.78
C LEU A 425 0.17 14.86 23.47
N LEU A 426 1.20 15.70 23.62
CA LEU A 426 1.04 17.06 24.17
C LEU A 426 0.17 17.94 23.26
N GLN A 427 0.31 17.83 21.93
CA GLN A 427 -0.53 18.56 20.99
C GLN A 427 -1.99 18.10 21.06
N LEU A 428 -2.23 16.79 21.20
CA LEU A 428 -3.58 16.22 21.36
C LEU A 428 -4.28 16.77 22.61
N ASP A 429 -3.58 16.80 23.75
CA ASP A 429 -4.13 17.38 24.98
C ASP A 429 -4.38 18.90 24.83
N SER A 430 -3.45 19.62 24.20
CA SER A 430 -3.61 21.05 23.94
C SER A 430 -4.80 21.33 23.00
N GLY A 431 -5.01 20.48 21.99
CA GLY A 431 -6.17 20.57 21.09
C GLY A 431 -7.48 20.35 21.83
N LEU A 432 -7.52 19.39 22.75
CA LEU A 432 -8.67 19.10 23.58
C LEU A 432 -9.01 20.26 24.54
N GLN A 433 -7.99 20.89 25.14
CA GLN A 433 -8.16 22.08 25.98
C GLN A 433 -8.75 23.26 25.19
N ARG A 434 -8.27 23.50 23.96
CA ARG A 434 -8.82 24.55 23.09
C ARG A 434 -10.27 24.29 22.74
N TRP A 435 -10.61 23.05 22.41
CA TRP A 435 -11.99 22.65 22.12
C TRP A 435 -12.90 22.84 23.34
N GLN A 436 -12.45 22.43 24.54
CA GLN A 436 -13.17 22.64 25.79
C GLN A 436 -13.44 24.14 26.03
N GLY A 437 -12.42 24.99 25.90
CA GLY A 437 -12.58 26.44 26.05
C GLY A 437 -13.58 27.05 25.06
N ALA A 438 -13.55 26.63 23.79
CA ALA A 438 -14.50 27.09 22.79
C ALA A 438 -15.96 26.67 23.12
N CYS A 439 -16.15 25.46 23.67
CA CYS A 439 -17.46 25.00 24.11
C CYS A 439 -17.95 25.74 25.37
N GLU A 440 -17.06 26.05 26.31
CA GLU A 440 -17.36 26.84 27.50
C GLU A 440 -17.79 28.28 27.13
N GLU A 441 -17.07 28.93 26.20
CA GLU A 441 -17.42 30.24 25.66
C GLU A 441 -18.80 30.25 24.97
N ALA A 442 -19.13 29.15 24.28
CA ALA A 442 -20.44 28.95 23.65
C ALA A 442 -21.54 28.53 24.65
N ALA A 443 -21.20 28.29 25.93
CA ALA A 443 -22.09 27.74 26.95
C ALA A 443 -22.79 26.44 26.52
N LEU A 444 -22.07 25.57 25.81
CA LEU A 444 -22.59 24.30 25.30
C LEU A 444 -22.73 23.27 26.42
N ILE A 445 -23.97 23.01 26.85
CA ILE A 445 -24.30 22.07 27.93
C ILE A 445 -24.93 20.75 27.44
N GLU A 446 -25.16 20.61 26.14
CA GLU A 446 -25.81 19.45 25.54
C GLU A 446 -24.88 18.23 25.53
N GLU A 447 -25.48 17.04 25.60
CA GLU A 447 -24.74 15.78 25.40
C GLU A 447 -24.42 15.59 23.92
N LEU A 448 -23.14 15.41 23.62
CA LEU A 448 -22.64 15.22 22.27
C LEU A 448 -22.36 13.74 21.99
N PRO A 449 -22.63 13.24 20.78
CA PRO A 449 -22.17 11.93 20.35
C PRO A 449 -20.68 11.97 19.98
N LEU A 450 -20.03 10.82 20.03
CA LEU A 450 -18.61 10.69 19.69
C LEU A 450 -18.27 11.18 18.28
N SER A 451 -19.15 10.98 17.30
CA SER A 451 -18.91 11.39 15.90
C SER A 451 -18.66 12.90 15.77
N VAL A 452 -19.29 13.71 16.61
CA VAL A 452 -19.09 15.17 16.62
C VAL A 452 -17.79 15.51 17.33
N VAL A 453 -17.55 14.89 18.49
CA VAL A 453 -16.40 15.19 19.35
C VAL A 453 -15.09 14.73 18.72
N GLY A 454 -15.03 13.49 18.25
CA GLY A 454 -13.84 12.90 17.66
C GLY A 454 -13.39 13.65 16.40
N GLU A 455 -14.33 13.98 15.51
CA GLU A 455 -14.02 14.74 14.30
C GLU A 455 -13.58 16.18 14.64
N SER A 456 -14.27 16.86 15.56
CA SER A 456 -13.89 18.22 15.98
C SER A 456 -12.50 18.27 16.63
N TRP A 457 -12.14 17.24 17.39
CA TRP A 457 -10.84 17.15 18.05
C TRP A 457 -9.71 16.89 17.06
N LEU A 458 -9.91 15.97 16.12
CA LEU A 458 -8.89 15.58 15.14
C LEU A 458 -8.77 16.54 13.95
N ALA A 459 -9.82 17.29 13.59
CA ALA A 459 -9.81 18.20 12.44
C ALA A 459 -8.66 19.24 12.49
N GLY A 460 -8.26 19.68 13.69
CA GLY A 460 -7.14 20.61 13.85
C GLY A 460 -5.76 20.02 13.49
N PHE A 461 -5.64 18.71 13.30
CA PHE A 461 -4.42 18.01 12.87
C PHE A 461 -4.40 17.73 11.36
N ASP A 462 -5.55 17.81 10.70
CA ASP A 462 -5.70 17.69 9.26
C ASP A 462 -5.34 19.01 8.56
N GLU A 463 -5.53 20.14 9.24
CA GLU A 463 -5.09 21.45 8.75
C GLU A 463 -3.57 21.61 8.90
N GLY A 464 -2.84 21.40 7.79
CA GLY A 464 -1.43 21.77 7.68
C GLY A 464 -1.22 23.25 8.00
N GLY A 465 -0.84 23.55 9.24
CA GLY A 465 -0.70 24.93 9.70
C GLY A 465 0.45 25.68 9.01
N LEU A 466 0.28 27.00 8.85
CA LEU A 466 1.31 27.93 8.34
C LEU A 466 2.60 27.95 9.19
N SER A 467 2.59 27.34 10.38
CA SER A 467 3.68 27.32 11.37
C SER A 467 4.65 26.13 11.23
N GLN A 468 4.52 25.29 10.20
CA GLN A 468 5.50 24.22 9.95
C GLN A 468 6.88 24.79 9.58
N ARG A 469 7.95 24.00 9.78
CA ARG A 469 9.35 24.39 9.53
C ARG A 469 9.61 24.60 8.02
N PHE A 470 9.15 25.72 7.47
CA PHE A 470 9.24 26.08 6.06
C PHE A 470 10.66 26.56 5.62
N PHE A 471 11.66 26.55 6.52
CA PHE A 471 13.02 27.05 6.26
C PHE A 471 14.11 26.29 7.02
N GLY A 472 14.31 25.01 6.68
CA GLY A 472 15.36 24.16 7.26
C GLY A 472 16.76 24.32 6.65
N GLY A 473 16.93 25.19 5.65
CA GLY A 473 18.19 25.31 4.89
C GLY A 473 18.40 24.23 3.81
N VAL A 474 17.33 23.48 3.52
CA VAL A 474 17.27 22.35 2.58
C VAL A 474 16.24 22.61 1.48
N ILE A 475 16.14 21.73 0.47
CA ILE A 475 15.09 21.83 -0.56
C ILE A 475 13.73 21.64 0.11
N THR A 476 12.79 22.54 -0.15
CA THR A 476 11.45 22.47 0.45
C THR A 476 10.44 21.96 -0.57
N PHE A 477 9.76 20.85 -0.25
CA PHE A 477 8.60 20.34 -0.98
C PHE A 477 7.34 20.75 -0.23
N ALA A 478 6.42 21.45 -0.89
CA ALA A 478 5.26 22.03 -0.24
C ALA A 478 4.05 22.08 -1.16
N THR A 479 2.88 22.39 -0.59
CA THR A 479 1.69 22.69 -1.38
C THR A 479 1.69 24.17 -1.79
N LEU A 480 1.10 24.51 -2.94
CA LEU A 480 0.86 25.92 -3.28
C LEU A 480 -0.12 26.53 -2.27
N MET A 481 0.37 27.44 -1.41
CA MET A 481 -0.41 28.06 -0.34
C MET A 481 -0.39 29.59 -0.47
N PRO A 482 -1.54 30.28 -0.31
CA PRO A 482 -1.63 31.75 -0.34
C PRO A 482 -0.67 32.42 0.65
N MET A 483 -0.30 33.67 0.37
CA MET A 483 0.53 34.52 1.25
C MET A 483 1.99 34.06 1.41
N ARG A 484 2.48 33.20 0.51
CA ARG A 484 3.87 32.72 0.48
C ARG A 484 4.60 33.12 -0.82
N ALA A 485 4.43 34.36 -1.26
CA ALA A 485 5.17 34.95 -2.40
C ALA A 485 6.65 35.25 -2.06
N ILE A 486 7.39 34.22 -1.66
CA ILE A 486 8.78 34.32 -1.21
C ILE A 486 9.69 34.07 -2.41
N PRO A 487 10.69 34.95 -2.67
CA PRO A 487 11.56 34.78 -3.81
C PRO A 487 12.55 33.62 -3.60
N PHE A 488 12.62 32.72 -4.58
CA PHE A 488 13.59 31.62 -4.65
C PHE A 488 14.40 31.72 -5.94
N ARG A 489 15.65 31.25 -5.93
CA ARG A 489 16.46 31.19 -7.15
C ARG A 489 15.82 30.26 -8.17
N ARG A 490 15.36 29.11 -7.72
CA ARG A 490 14.65 28.14 -8.56
C ARG A 490 13.33 27.72 -7.95
N ILE A 491 12.27 27.74 -8.76
CA ILE A 491 10.94 27.25 -8.39
C ILE A 491 10.55 26.10 -9.33
N CYS A 492 10.09 25.00 -8.77
CA CYS A 492 9.66 23.81 -9.50
C CYS A 492 8.19 23.52 -9.20
N LEU A 493 7.34 23.49 -10.23
CA LEU A 493 5.92 23.16 -10.12
C LEU A 493 5.72 21.76 -10.71
N LEU A 494 5.39 20.77 -9.88
CA LEU A 494 5.10 19.41 -10.34
C LEU A 494 3.61 19.12 -10.27
N GLY A 495 3.15 18.11 -11.00
CA GLY A 495 1.75 17.69 -10.96
C GLY A 495 0.79 18.74 -11.50
N MET A 496 1.25 19.60 -12.41
CA MET A 496 0.41 20.63 -13.04
C MET A 496 -0.50 20.01 -14.11
N ASN A 497 -1.33 19.04 -13.71
CA ASN A 497 -2.26 18.31 -14.56
C ASN A 497 -3.59 19.05 -14.69
N ASP A 498 -4.32 18.77 -15.77
CA ASP A 498 -5.73 19.14 -15.83
C ASP A 498 -6.53 18.40 -14.76
N GLY A 499 -7.48 19.08 -14.11
CA GLY A 499 -8.23 18.57 -12.96
C GLY A 499 -7.52 18.66 -11.61
N ASP A 500 -6.19 18.49 -11.56
CA ASP A 500 -5.40 18.60 -10.32
C ASP A 500 -5.10 20.09 -9.98
N TYR A 501 -4.85 20.93 -10.99
CA TYR A 501 -4.58 22.37 -10.81
C TYR A 501 -5.24 23.23 -11.90
N PRO A 502 -5.86 24.39 -11.57
CA PRO A 502 -6.13 24.92 -10.23
C PRO A 502 -7.10 24.02 -9.45
N ARG A 503 -6.96 23.98 -8.12
CA ARG A 503 -7.78 23.13 -7.26
C ARG A 503 -9.21 23.62 -7.28
N THR A 504 -10.14 22.69 -7.49
CA THR A 504 -11.56 23.01 -7.55
C THR A 504 -12.23 22.63 -6.23
N ARG A 505 -12.99 23.57 -5.64
CA ARG A 505 -13.92 23.27 -4.54
C ARG A 505 -15.30 23.71 -4.99
N THR A 506 -16.26 22.78 -5.02
CA THR A 506 -17.65 23.14 -5.28
C THR A 506 -18.12 24.03 -4.14
N PRO A 507 -18.57 25.27 -4.42
CA PRO A 507 -19.18 26.10 -3.39
C PRO A 507 -20.46 25.40 -2.89
N MET A 508 -20.86 25.70 -1.65
CA MET A 508 -22.12 25.17 -1.13
C MET A 508 -23.28 25.85 -1.86
N ASP A 509 -24.34 25.11 -2.21
CA ASP A 509 -25.49 25.65 -2.97
C ASP A 509 -26.21 26.82 -2.26
N PHE A 510 -26.01 26.95 -0.96
CA PHE A 510 -26.57 28.02 -0.11
C PHE A 510 -25.58 29.16 0.17
N ASP A 511 -24.41 29.18 -0.47
CA ASP A 511 -23.46 30.28 -0.38
C ASP A 511 -23.94 31.50 -1.20
N LEU A 512 -24.60 32.43 -0.53
CA LEU A 512 -25.10 33.66 -1.14
C LEU A 512 -23.97 34.57 -1.66
N MET A 513 -22.76 34.48 -1.11
CA MET A 513 -21.61 35.28 -1.58
C MET A 513 -21.15 34.85 -2.97
N ALA A 514 -21.37 33.59 -3.33
CA ALA A 514 -21.08 33.10 -4.68
C ALA A 514 -22.04 33.66 -5.75
N LEU A 515 -23.25 34.08 -5.36
CA LEU A 515 -24.26 34.65 -6.27
C LEU A 515 -24.08 36.16 -6.51
N ASP A 516 -23.64 36.91 -5.49
CA ASP A 516 -23.40 38.36 -5.53
C ASP A 516 -21.94 38.68 -5.19
N TYR A 517 -21.05 38.39 -6.14
CA TYR A 517 -19.61 38.58 -5.97
C TYR A 517 -19.22 40.04 -5.74
N ARG A 518 -18.36 40.29 -4.74
CA ARG A 518 -17.80 41.61 -4.43
C ARG A 518 -16.26 41.60 -4.38
N PRO A 519 -15.60 42.72 -4.73
CA PRO A 519 -14.16 42.85 -4.52
C PRO A 519 -13.78 42.57 -3.06
N GLY A 520 -12.84 41.64 -2.86
CA GLY A 520 -12.45 41.16 -1.53
C GLY A 520 -13.03 39.79 -1.16
N ASP A 521 -14.03 39.29 -1.90
CA ASP A 521 -14.51 37.91 -1.76
C ASP A 521 -13.44 36.93 -2.26
N ARG A 522 -13.14 35.91 -1.46
CA ARG A 522 -12.15 34.91 -1.81
C ARG A 522 -12.77 33.75 -2.56
N SER A 523 -12.10 33.35 -3.64
CA SER A 523 -12.40 32.13 -4.37
C SER A 523 -11.13 31.30 -4.47
N ARG A 524 -11.17 30.04 -4.04
CA ARG A 524 -9.99 29.15 -4.14
C ARG A 524 -9.46 29.05 -5.56
N ARG A 525 -10.36 29.05 -6.55
CA ARG A 525 -9.98 29.02 -7.96
C ARG A 525 -9.16 30.25 -8.33
N GLU A 526 -9.59 31.45 -7.94
CA GLU A 526 -8.88 32.68 -8.25
C GLU A 526 -7.60 32.83 -7.42
N ASP A 527 -7.61 32.36 -6.18
CA ASP A 527 -6.41 32.25 -5.34
C ASP A 527 -5.34 31.37 -6.01
N ASP A 528 -5.70 30.18 -6.52
CA ASP A 528 -4.75 29.29 -7.21
C ASP A 528 -4.22 29.89 -8.52
N ARG A 529 -5.05 30.61 -9.28
CA ARG A 529 -4.57 31.31 -10.48
C ARG A 529 -3.56 32.39 -10.10
N TYR A 530 -3.84 33.14 -9.04
CA TYR A 530 -2.95 34.16 -8.53
C TYR A 530 -1.66 33.56 -7.93
N LEU A 531 -1.74 32.42 -7.25
CA LEU A 531 -0.59 31.68 -6.75
C LEU A 531 0.36 31.23 -7.85
N PHE A 532 -0.17 30.82 -9.01
CA PHE A 532 0.65 30.48 -10.16
C PHE A 532 1.41 31.70 -10.69
N LEU A 533 0.75 32.87 -10.72
CA LEU A 533 1.38 34.14 -11.05
C LEU A 533 2.44 34.54 -10.02
N GLU A 534 2.16 34.43 -8.73
CA GLU A 534 3.13 34.70 -7.65
C GLU A 534 4.35 33.79 -7.74
N ALA A 535 4.15 32.49 -8.02
CA ALA A 535 5.23 31.53 -8.23
C ALA A 535 6.13 31.94 -9.41
N LEU A 536 5.52 32.33 -10.54
CA LEU A 536 6.26 32.80 -11.71
C LEU A 536 7.06 34.07 -11.40
N LEU A 537 6.46 35.03 -10.70
CA LEU A 537 7.10 36.30 -10.33
C LEU A 537 8.14 36.15 -9.21
N SER A 538 8.07 35.08 -8.43
CA SER A 538 8.99 34.80 -7.31
C SER A 538 10.24 34.03 -7.75
N ALA A 539 10.21 33.35 -8.90
CA ALA A 539 11.38 32.70 -9.48
C ALA A 539 12.41 33.76 -9.91
N ARG A 540 13.70 33.57 -9.61
CA ARG A 540 14.76 34.52 -9.99
C ARG A 540 15.60 34.02 -11.15
N ASP A 541 16.02 32.76 -11.11
CA ASP A 541 16.94 32.18 -12.09
C ASP A 541 16.26 31.14 -12.97
N GLY A 542 15.34 30.34 -12.41
CA GLY A 542 14.68 29.27 -13.16
C GLY A 542 13.31 28.85 -12.66
N LEU A 543 12.42 28.56 -13.61
CA LEU A 543 11.08 28.03 -13.43
C LEU A 543 10.98 26.68 -14.15
N HIS A 544 10.87 25.61 -13.36
CA HIS A 544 10.64 24.25 -13.85
C HIS A 544 9.15 23.92 -13.70
N ILE A 545 8.51 23.45 -14.77
CA ILE A 545 7.10 23.06 -14.74
C ILE A 545 6.98 21.66 -15.32
N SER A 546 6.32 20.76 -14.60
CA SER A 546 6.08 19.40 -15.04
C SER A 546 4.65 18.94 -14.79
N TRP A 547 4.23 17.95 -15.58
CA TRP A 547 2.95 17.27 -15.42
C TRP A 547 2.99 15.84 -15.97
N VAL A 548 2.01 15.04 -15.58
CA VAL A 548 1.76 13.69 -16.09
C VAL A 548 0.99 13.78 -17.41
N GLY A 549 1.71 13.93 -18.52
CA GLY A 549 1.11 14.10 -19.85
C GLY A 549 0.89 12.81 -20.64
N ARG A 550 1.24 11.65 -20.09
CA ARG A 550 1.00 10.33 -20.69
C ARG A 550 0.46 9.34 -19.68
N SER A 551 -0.49 8.51 -20.09
CA SER A 551 -1.03 7.42 -19.28
C SER A 551 -0.06 6.23 -19.21
N ILE A 552 0.16 5.68 -18.02
CA ILE A 552 1.02 4.49 -17.82
C ILE A 552 0.44 3.20 -18.43
N HIS A 553 -0.87 3.15 -18.68
CA HIS A 553 -1.55 1.94 -19.15
C HIS A 553 -1.56 1.81 -20.69
N ASP A 554 -1.85 2.92 -21.38
CA ASP A 554 -2.12 2.94 -22.82
C ASP A 554 -1.35 4.04 -23.57
N ASN A 555 -0.50 4.81 -22.87
CA ASN A 555 0.29 5.92 -23.42
C ASN A 555 -0.55 7.04 -24.10
N SER A 556 -1.84 7.12 -23.78
CA SER A 556 -2.72 8.20 -24.22
C SER A 556 -2.22 9.55 -23.70
N VAL A 557 -2.41 10.60 -24.50
CA VAL A 557 -2.02 11.98 -24.15
C VAL A 557 -2.97 12.52 -23.09
N ARG A 558 -2.40 13.13 -22.04
CA ARG A 558 -3.13 13.85 -21.01
C ARG A 558 -2.80 15.34 -21.08
N PRO A 559 -3.81 16.23 -21.04
CA PRO A 559 -3.57 17.66 -21.10
C PRO A 559 -2.90 18.16 -19.80
N PRO A 560 -2.05 19.19 -19.89
CA PRO A 560 -1.59 19.91 -18.71
C PRO A 560 -2.73 20.74 -18.11
N SER A 561 -2.49 21.29 -16.92
CA SER A 561 -3.32 22.32 -16.31
C SER A 561 -3.60 23.45 -17.30
N VAL A 562 -4.81 24.00 -17.24
CA VAL A 562 -5.22 25.16 -18.05
C VAL A 562 -4.25 26.33 -17.90
N LEU A 563 -3.65 26.52 -16.72
CA LEU A 563 -2.69 27.60 -16.47
C LEU A 563 -1.36 27.39 -17.19
N VAL A 564 -0.87 26.15 -17.19
CA VAL A 564 0.31 25.77 -17.98
C VAL A 564 0.02 25.91 -19.48
N GLY A 565 -1.19 25.52 -19.93
CA GLY A 565 -1.67 25.75 -21.29
C GLY A 565 -1.61 27.23 -21.69
N GLN A 566 -2.21 28.10 -20.87
CA GLN A 566 -2.21 29.56 -21.09
C GLN A 566 -0.79 30.15 -21.12
N LEU A 567 0.10 29.70 -20.24
CA LEU A 567 1.51 30.12 -20.26
C LEU A 567 2.18 29.73 -21.58
N ARG A 568 2.00 28.48 -22.01
CA ARG A 568 2.58 27.96 -23.25
C ARG A 568 2.04 28.71 -24.47
N ASP A 569 0.74 28.94 -24.54
CA ASP A 569 0.11 29.70 -25.62
C ASP A 569 0.63 31.14 -25.67
N HIS A 570 0.81 31.78 -24.51
CA HIS A 570 1.39 33.11 -24.40
C HIS A 570 2.85 33.15 -24.88
N LEU A 571 3.67 32.17 -24.48
CA LEU A 571 5.07 32.07 -24.93
C LEU A 571 5.17 31.86 -26.44
N ALA A 572 4.33 30.98 -27.01
CA ALA A 572 4.25 30.78 -28.46
C ALA A 572 3.75 32.03 -29.20
N ALA A 573 2.87 32.81 -28.59
CA ALA A 573 2.37 34.03 -29.17
C ALA A 573 3.37 35.18 -29.09
N GLY A 574 4.21 35.25 -28.05
CA GLY A 574 5.11 36.39 -27.79
C GLY A 574 6.53 36.25 -28.35
N TRP A 575 7.10 35.04 -28.32
CA TRP A 575 8.53 34.80 -28.60
C TRP A 575 8.75 33.87 -29.80
N THR A 576 9.98 33.86 -30.31
CA THR A 576 10.40 33.01 -31.43
C THR A 576 11.72 32.29 -31.14
N LEU A 577 11.94 31.14 -31.79
CA LEU A 577 13.15 30.35 -31.63
C LEU A 577 14.31 30.93 -32.46
N ALA A 578 15.48 31.11 -31.84
CA ALA A 578 16.70 31.56 -32.51
C ALA A 578 17.11 30.57 -33.62
N GLY A 579 17.50 31.09 -34.78
CA GLY A 579 17.93 30.27 -35.92
C GLY A 579 16.79 29.60 -36.71
N HIS A 580 15.53 29.80 -36.34
CA HIS A 580 14.38 29.22 -37.05
C HIS A 580 13.41 30.30 -37.57
N PRO A 581 13.66 30.88 -38.76
CA PRO A 581 12.72 31.79 -39.42
C PRO A 581 11.56 30.96 -40.01
N GLY A 582 10.69 30.42 -39.16
CA GLY A 582 9.49 29.71 -39.60
C GLY A 582 8.49 30.66 -40.27
N PRO A 583 7.54 30.15 -41.09
CA PRO A 583 6.46 30.97 -41.62
C PRO A 583 5.68 31.64 -40.49
N ALA A 584 5.34 32.93 -40.68
CA ALA A 584 4.63 33.74 -39.70
C ALA A 584 3.38 33.01 -39.19
N GLY A 585 3.39 32.64 -37.90
CA GLY A 585 2.32 31.88 -37.24
C GLY A 585 2.75 30.55 -36.60
N LYS A 586 3.83 29.89 -37.08
CA LYS A 586 4.32 28.61 -36.51
C LYS A 586 5.66 28.70 -35.76
N ALA A 587 6.30 29.87 -35.75
CA ALA A 587 7.60 30.07 -35.11
C ALA A 587 7.54 29.85 -33.57
N GLY A 588 6.42 30.17 -32.94
CA GLY A 588 6.21 29.95 -31.50
C GLY A 588 6.05 28.49 -31.11
N GLU A 589 5.44 27.66 -31.97
CA GLU A 589 5.31 26.22 -31.71
C GLU A 589 6.68 25.52 -31.68
N ALA A 590 7.60 25.94 -32.54
CA ALA A 590 8.97 25.45 -32.55
C ALA A 590 9.72 25.80 -31.26
N LEU A 591 9.50 27.01 -30.72
CA LEU A 591 10.03 27.40 -29.41
C LEU A 591 9.46 26.49 -28.30
N LEU A 592 8.14 26.27 -28.27
CA LEU A 592 7.52 25.39 -27.27
C LEU A 592 8.07 23.96 -27.33
N ALA A 593 8.25 23.40 -28.54
CA ALA A 593 8.85 22.10 -28.72
C ALA A 593 10.32 22.05 -28.25
N ALA A 594 11.04 23.18 -28.32
CA ALA A 594 12.40 23.28 -27.79
C ALA A 594 12.46 23.44 -26.27
N LEU A 595 11.46 24.08 -25.66
CA LEU A 595 11.34 24.26 -24.21
C LEU A 595 10.74 23.03 -23.49
N THR A 596 10.09 22.13 -24.24
CA THR A 596 9.40 20.94 -23.72
C THR A 596 10.25 19.69 -23.89
N VAL A 597 10.43 18.93 -22.81
CA VAL A 597 11.10 17.62 -22.82
C VAL A 597 10.07 16.54 -22.49
N GLU A 598 9.82 15.65 -23.45
CA GLU A 598 9.01 14.45 -23.22
C GLU A 598 9.91 13.32 -22.68
N HIS A 599 9.69 12.93 -21.44
CA HIS A 599 10.48 11.90 -20.77
C HIS A 599 9.93 10.51 -21.05
N ARG A 600 10.80 9.50 -21.03
CA ARG A 600 10.40 8.08 -21.15
C ARG A 600 9.76 7.56 -19.87
N LEU A 601 8.85 6.60 -20.02
CA LEU A 601 8.12 5.93 -18.94
C LEU A 601 9.05 5.33 -17.88
N GLN A 602 10.11 4.64 -18.32
CA GLN A 602 11.01 3.89 -17.44
C GLN A 602 12.35 4.63 -17.24
N PRO A 603 12.91 4.67 -16.02
CA PRO A 603 14.21 5.28 -15.74
C PRO A 603 15.37 4.61 -16.48
N PHE A 604 15.28 3.29 -16.71
CA PHE A 604 16.30 2.49 -17.40
C PHE A 604 16.14 2.48 -18.93
N SER A 605 15.39 3.45 -19.50
CA SER A 605 15.32 3.59 -20.95
C SER A 605 16.72 3.88 -21.53
N PRO A 606 17.14 3.21 -22.61
CA PRO A 606 18.44 3.47 -23.25
C PRO A 606 18.68 4.94 -23.60
N ASP A 607 17.61 5.70 -23.85
CA ASP A 607 17.65 7.12 -24.20
C ASP A 607 18.24 8.01 -23.09
N TYR A 608 18.26 7.55 -21.83
CA TYR A 608 18.89 8.27 -20.71
C TYR A 608 20.40 8.01 -20.57
N PHE A 609 20.95 7.11 -21.39
CA PHE A 609 22.39 6.77 -21.41
C PHE A 609 23.03 7.13 -22.77
N PRO A 610 22.96 8.39 -23.19
CA PRO A 610 23.58 8.84 -24.44
C PRO A 610 25.11 8.76 -24.36
N ALA A 611 25.77 8.59 -25.51
CA ALA A 611 27.23 8.57 -25.59
C ALA A 611 27.88 9.91 -25.15
N PHE A 612 27.15 11.02 -25.31
CA PHE A 612 27.57 12.37 -24.91
C PHE A 612 26.48 12.99 -24.00
N PRO A 613 26.55 12.77 -22.67
CA PRO A 613 25.53 13.25 -21.73
C PRO A 613 25.36 14.76 -21.69
N GLU A 614 26.45 15.53 -21.86
CA GLU A 614 26.43 16.99 -21.75
C GLU A 614 25.61 17.69 -22.85
N GLU A 615 25.38 17.01 -23.98
CA GLU A 615 24.62 17.55 -25.13
C GLU A 615 23.19 17.00 -25.21
N ALA A 616 22.84 16.03 -24.36
CA ALA A 616 21.57 15.33 -24.43
C ALA A 616 20.49 15.96 -23.54
N ARG A 617 19.26 15.99 -24.04
CA ARG A 617 18.09 16.45 -23.26
C ARG A 617 17.57 15.39 -22.28
N LEU A 618 17.84 14.12 -22.57
CA LEU A 618 17.50 12.98 -21.73
C LEU A 618 18.81 12.43 -21.17
N PHE A 619 18.96 12.51 -19.85
CA PHE A 619 20.09 11.99 -19.11
C PHE A 619 19.61 11.54 -17.72
N THR A 620 20.44 10.76 -17.03
CA THR A 620 20.24 10.44 -15.61
C THR A 620 21.58 10.34 -14.88
N TYR A 621 21.61 10.75 -13.61
CA TYR A 621 22.75 10.53 -12.72
C TYR A 621 22.71 9.15 -12.04
N ALA A 622 21.63 8.38 -12.23
CA ALA A 622 21.45 7.06 -11.65
C ALA A 622 22.04 5.94 -12.53
N GLN A 623 23.32 5.65 -12.31
CA GLN A 623 24.07 4.63 -13.05
C GLN A 623 23.59 3.20 -12.78
N GLU A 624 22.90 2.96 -11.66
CA GLU A 624 22.29 1.68 -11.31
C GLU A 624 21.25 1.23 -12.35
N TRP A 625 20.63 2.18 -13.06
CA TRP A 625 19.67 1.90 -14.13
C TRP A 625 20.34 1.57 -15.46
N GLN A 626 21.67 1.74 -15.57
CA GLN A 626 22.37 1.38 -16.78
C GLN A 626 22.21 -0.12 -16.99
N PRO A 627 21.64 -0.58 -18.12
CA PRO A 627 21.49 -2.00 -18.38
C PRO A 627 22.87 -2.63 -18.38
N LYS A 628 23.21 -3.33 -17.31
CA LYS A 628 24.39 -4.19 -17.27
C LYS A 628 24.11 -5.25 -18.33
N VAL A 629 24.99 -5.38 -19.31
CA VAL A 629 25.07 -6.60 -20.13
C VAL A 629 25.49 -7.69 -19.16
N GLN A 630 24.53 -8.23 -18.41
CA GLN A 630 24.70 -9.47 -17.71
C GLN A 630 24.89 -10.48 -18.83
N ALA A 631 26.15 -10.86 -19.04
CA ALA A 631 26.47 -12.15 -19.59
C ALA A 631 25.52 -13.11 -18.87
N ALA A 632 24.58 -13.70 -19.61
CA ALA A 632 23.77 -14.77 -19.09
C ALA A 632 24.75 -15.70 -18.39
N ALA A 633 24.63 -15.82 -17.07
CA ALA A 633 25.38 -16.81 -16.32
C ALA A 633 24.77 -18.16 -16.72
N ASP A 634 25.05 -18.55 -17.96
CA ASP A 634 24.85 -19.87 -18.53
C ASP A 634 25.85 -20.78 -17.83
N ALA A 635 25.45 -21.26 -16.66
CA ALA A 635 25.86 -22.55 -16.16
C ALA A 635 24.82 -22.97 -15.12
N GLN A 636 23.98 -23.95 -15.48
CA GLN A 636 23.40 -24.86 -14.50
C GLN A 636 24.58 -25.52 -13.77
N THR A 637 25.07 -24.86 -12.72
CA THR A 637 26.20 -25.34 -11.94
C THR A 637 25.71 -26.52 -11.14
N VAL A 638 26.04 -27.72 -11.62
CA VAL A 638 25.79 -28.96 -10.90
C VAL A 638 26.55 -28.88 -9.58
N LEU A 639 25.83 -28.96 -8.46
CA LEU A 639 26.44 -28.90 -7.15
C LEU A 639 27.23 -30.20 -6.86
N PRO A 640 28.29 -30.13 -6.03
CA PRO A 640 29.00 -31.33 -5.62
C PRO A 640 28.08 -32.25 -4.83
N LEU A 641 28.40 -33.55 -4.83
CA LEU A 641 27.65 -34.59 -4.12
C LEU A 641 27.40 -34.19 -2.65
N LEU A 642 26.17 -34.40 -2.19
CA LEU A 642 25.82 -34.22 -0.79
C LEU A 642 26.29 -35.45 0.01
N LEU A 643 27.34 -35.27 0.79
CA LEU A 643 27.78 -36.26 1.77
C LEU A 643 26.83 -36.23 2.96
N ARG A 644 26.27 -37.40 3.29
CA ARG A 644 25.45 -37.62 4.50
C ARG A 644 26.07 -38.75 5.30
N GLU A 645 26.18 -38.55 6.60
CA GLU A 645 26.61 -39.59 7.54
C GLU A 645 25.42 -40.44 8.00
N GLU A 646 24.22 -39.87 8.00
CA GLU A 646 22.99 -40.54 8.42
C GLU A 646 22.25 -41.17 7.23
N PRO A 647 21.67 -42.38 7.40
CA PRO A 647 20.83 -43.01 6.40
C PRO A 647 19.53 -42.22 6.17
N LEU A 648 18.96 -42.36 4.97
CA LEU A 648 17.68 -41.73 4.61
C LEU A 648 16.50 -42.50 5.22
N SER A 649 15.50 -41.77 5.70
CA SER A 649 14.22 -42.38 6.09
C SER A 649 13.35 -42.68 4.86
N LEU A 650 12.39 -43.59 4.98
CA LEU A 650 11.44 -43.84 3.89
C LEU A 650 10.54 -42.63 3.61
N ARG A 651 10.30 -41.81 4.63
CA ARG A 651 9.56 -40.56 4.51
C ARG A 651 10.30 -39.57 3.62
N ASP A 652 11.61 -39.40 3.82
CA ASP A 652 12.43 -38.48 3.01
C ASP A 652 12.41 -38.88 1.53
N LEU A 653 12.50 -40.18 1.25
CA LEU A 653 12.45 -40.70 -0.12
C LEU A 653 11.07 -40.59 -0.76
N GLY A 654 10.00 -40.84 0.01
CA GLY A 654 8.63 -40.65 -0.43
C GLY A 654 8.31 -39.18 -0.73
N ASP A 655 8.76 -38.27 0.13
CA ASP A 655 8.59 -36.83 -0.05
C ASP A 655 9.44 -36.30 -1.22
N PHE A 656 10.66 -36.81 -1.39
CA PHE A 656 11.49 -36.55 -2.57
C PHE A 656 10.82 -37.02 -3.86
N LEU A 657 10.34 -38.25 -3.95
CA LEU A 657 9.70 -38.76 -5.16
C LEU A 657 8.43 -37.98 -5.51
N ARG A 658 7.70 -37.51 -4.50
CA ARG A 658 6.49 -36.71 -4.70
C ARG A 658 6.82 -35.31 -5.22
N GLN A 659 7.85 -34.66 -4.66
CA GLN A 659 8.22 -33.28 -4.97
C GLN A 659 9.75 -33.11 -4.99
N PRO A 660 10.45 -33.59 -6.04
CA PRO A 660 11.91 -33.66 -6.04
C PRO A 660 12.55 -32.27 -6.10
N VAL A 661 11.92 -31.32 -6.79
CA VAL A 661 12.38 -29.93 -6.84
C VAL A 661 12.26 -29.26 -5.47
N LYS A 662 11.15 -29.46 -4.75
CA LYS A 662 10.98 -28.97 -3.38
C LYS A 662 12.02 -29.54 -2.43
N ALA A 663 12.31 -30.84 -2.55
CA ALA A 663 13.34 -31.49 -1.75
C ALA A 663 14.74 -30.89 -2.01
N PHE A 664 15.10 -30.58 -3.26
CA PHE A 664 16.35 -29.88 -3.57
C PHE A 664 16.43 -28.53 -2.83
N PHE A 665 15.43 -27.65 -2.98
CA PHE A 665 15.47 -26.34 -2.32
C PHE A 665 15.51 -26.45 -0.79
N ARG A 666 14.67 -27.30 -0.18
CA ARG A 666 14.60 -27.41 1.29
C ARG A 666 15.80 -28.15 1.88
N GLN A 667 16.15 -29.32 1.35
CA GLN A 667 17.18 -30.18 1.93
C GLN A 667 18.60 -29.77 1.51
N ARG A 668 18.80 -29.33 0.25
CA ARG A 668 20.13 -28.96 -0.24
C ARG A 668 20.45 -27.48 -0.02
N LEU A 669 19.49 -26.58 -0.25
CA LEU A 669 19.74 -25.13 -0.17
C LEU A 669 19.24 -24.48 1.13
N GLY A 670 18.41 -25.17 1.93
CA GLY A 670 17.78 -24.59 3.12
C GLY A 670 16.74 -23.51 2.80
N VAL A 671 16.19 -23.50 1.57
CA VAL A 671 15.27 -22.47 1.07
C VAL A 671 13.81 -22.93 1.20
N SER A 672 12.98 -22.09 1.80
CA SER A 672 11.52 -22.25 1.86
C SER A 672 10.81 -21.10 1.15
N PHE A 673 9.83 -21.41 0.30
CA PHE A 673 8.98 -20.42 -0.40
C PHE A 673 7.57 -20.34 0.20
N GLU A 674 7.34 -20.97 1.35
CA GLU A 674 6.07 -20.90 2.08
C GLU A 674 6.03 -19.54 2.81
N ILE A 675 5.08 -18.68 2.44
CA ILE A 675 4.81 -17.39 3.10
C ILE A 675 3.50 -17.57 3.88
N ASP A 676 3.54 -17.39 5.19
CA ASP A 676 2.32 -17.30 5.99
C ASP A 676 1.65 -15.96 5.69
N ASP A 677 0.41 -15.98 5.17
CA ASP A 677 -0.40 -14.77 4.96
C ASP A 677 -1.46 -14.63 6.07
N PRO A 678 -1.18 -13.90 7.15
CA PRO A 678 -2.12 -13.69 8.25
C PRO A 678 -3.34 -12.82 7.88
N LEU A 679 -3.31 -12.10 6.75
CA LEU A 679 -4.39 -11.17 6.35
C LEU A 679 -5.61 -11.90 5.74
N SER A 680 -5.46 -13.17 5.36
CA SER A 680 -6.56 -13.98 4.82
C SER A 680 -7.60 -14.42 5.87
N ASP A 681 -7.40 -14.06 7.14
CA ASP A 681 -8.05 -14.65 8.30
C ASP A 681 -9.06 -13.71 9.01
N ASP A 682 -9.50 -12.61 8.40
CA ASP A 682 -10.45 -11.67 9.04
C ASP A 682 -11.89 -12.20 9.13
N GLN A 683 -12.23 -13.24 8.37
CA GLN A 683 -13.59 -13.79 8.28
C GLN A 683 -13.73 -15.12 9.03
N GLU A 684 -14.88 -15.30 9.68
CA GLU A 684 -15.24 -16.61 10.24
C GLU A 684 -15.48 -17.65 9.13
N PRO A 685 -15.26 -18.95 9.41
CA PRO A 685 -15.42 -19.98 8.40
C PRO A 685 -16.89 -20.11 8.01
N PHE A 686 -17.21 -19.76 6.76
CA PHE A 686 -18.51 -20.03 6.13
C PHE A 686 -18.52 -21.36 5.36
N ASP A 687 -17.36 -21.73 4.84
CA ASP A 687 -17.07 -23.03 4.25
C ASP A 687 -15.65 -23.41 4.68
N VAL A 688 -15.35 -24.70 4.59
CA VAL A 688 -14.02 -25.22 4.85
C VAL A 688 -13.39 -25.52 3.49
N ASP A 689 -12.21 -24.96 3.25
CA ASP A 689 -11.48 -25.17 2.01
C ASP A 689 -11.01 -26.64 1.87
N GLY A 690 -10.41 -26.97 0.74
CA GLY A 690 -9.97 -28.35 0.47
C GLY A 690 -8.98 -28.89 1.51
N LEU A 691 -8.13 -28.04 2.08
CA LEU A 691 -7.16 -28.43 3.10
C LEU A 691 -7.83 -28.62 4.46
N GLY A 692 -8.65 -27.67 4.91
CA GLY A 692 -9.37 -27.76 6.16
C GLY A 692 -10.32 -28.96 6.19
N ARG A 693 -11.01 -29.25 5.07
CA ARG A 693 -11.88 -30.44 4.96
C ARG A 693 -11.07 -31.72 5.16
N TRP A 694 -9.88 -31.76 4.55
CA TRP A 694 -8.96 -32.90 4.71
C TRP A 694 -8.47 -33.03 6.15
N GLN A 695 -8.09 -31.93 6.82
CA GLN A 695 -7.63 -31.94 8.22
C GLN A 695 -8.73 -32.44 9.17
N VAL A 696 -9.93 -31.87 9.06
CA VAL A 696 -11.10 -32.28 9.86
C VAL A 696 -11.43 -33.76 9.64
N GLN A 697 -11.42 -34.23 8.39
CA GLN A 697 -11.67 -35.63 8.08
C GLN A 697 -10.56 -36.55 8.60
N ASP A 698 -9.29 -36.16 8.52
CA ASP A 698 -8.16 -36.94 9.04
C ASP A 698 -8.31 -37.15 10.55
N GLU A 699 -8.66 -36.08 11.28
CA GLU A 699 -8.93 -36.15 12.72
C GLU A 699 -10.08 -37.10 13.06
N LEU A 700 -11.20 -37.01 12.32
CA LEU A 700 -12.37 -37.87 12.53
C LEU A 700 -12.04 -39.34 12.21
N ILE A 701 -11.31 -39.60 11.12
CA ILE A 701 -10.87 -40.95 10.72
C ILE A 701 -9.98 -41.55 11.82
N ARG A 702 -8.97 -40.81 12.30
CA ARG A 702 -8.09 -41.29 13.36
C ARG A 702 -8.86 -41.65 14.63
N ALA A 703 -9.80 -40.81 15.04
CA ALA A 703 -10.64 -41.07 16.22
C ALA A 703 -11.44 -42.37 16.07
N GLN A 704 -12.03 -42.62 14.89
CA GLN A 704 -12.78 -43.85 14.62
C GLN A 704 -11.88 -45.10 14.58
N VAL A 705 -10.67 -44.98 14.03
CA VAL A 705 -9.70 -46.09 13.96
C VAL A 705 -9.20 -46.46 15.34
N THR A 706 -8.85 -45.48 16.17
CA THR A 706 -8.45 -45.73 17.56
C THR A 706 -9.59 -46.39 18.34
N ALA A 707 -10.83 -45.95 18.16
CA ALA A 707 -11.98 -46.60 18.79
C ALA A 707 -12.18 -48.05 18.30
N LEU A 708 -11.96 -48.33 17.01
CA LEU A 708 -12.03 -49.68 16.46
C LEU A 708 -10.94 -50.59 17.05
N GLU A 709 -9.71 -50.10 17.19
CA GLU A 709 -8.58 -50.85 17.77
C GLU A 709 -8.74 -51.12 19.27
N GLN A 710 -9.40 -50.20 19.99
CA GLN A 710 -9.67 -50.32 21.42
C GLN A 710 -11.01 -51.00 21.74
N GLU A 711 -11.71 -51.52 20.74
CA GLU A 711 -13.04 -52.14 20.86
C GLU A 711 -14.09 -51.22 21.55
N GLN A 712 -13.97 -49.91 21.32
CA GLN A 712 -14.87 -48.88 21.83
C GLN A 712 -16.00 -48.55 20.84
N ASP A 713 -16.99 -47.79 21.31
CA ASP A 713 -18.05 -47.27 20.44
C ASP A 713 -17.50 -46.20 19.48
N ILE A 714 -17.40 -46.60 18.21
CA ILE A 714 -16.90 -45.77 17.11
C ILE A 714 -17.80 -44.55 16.87
N ALA A 715 -19.11 -44.71 17.01
CA ALA A 715 -20.05 -43.60 16.80
C ALA A 715 -19.91 -42.56 17.92
N ALA A 716 -19.73 -43.01 19.17
CA ALA A 716 -19.46 -42.14 20.30
C ALA A 716 -18.13 -41.37 20.11
N ALA A 717 -17.03 -42.06 19.82
CA ALA A 717 -15.72 -41.44 19.61
C ALA A 717 -15.72 -40.41 18.46
N ARG A 718 -16.41 -40.71 17.36
CA ARG A 718 -16.59 -39.81 16.22
C ARG A 718 -17.37 -38.55 16.62
N ASN A 719 -18.51 -38.72 17.30
CA ASN A 719 -19.37 -37.61 17.69
C ASN A 719 -18.67 -36.73 18.74
N ASP A 720 -17.92 -37.31 19.67
CA ASP A 720 -17.12 -36.59 20.65
C ASP A 720 -16.01 -35.78 19.97
N ARG A 721 -15.33 -36.35 18.98
CA ARG A 721 -14.32 -35.62 18.20
C ARG A 721 -14.95 -34.47 17.42
N LEU A 722 -16.06 -34.70 16.72
CA LEU A 722 -16.80 -33.66 16.00
C LEU A 722 -17.26 -32.53 16.93
N ALA A 723 -17.75 -32.85 18.12
CA ALA A 723 -18.10 -31.87 19.14
C ALA A 723 -16.86 -31.07 19.62
N GLY A 724 -15.69 -31.71 19.68
CA GLY A 724 -14.42 -31.03 19.87
C GLY A 724 -14.13 -30.01 18.77
N ILE A 725 -14.22 -30.42 17.50
CA ILE A 725 -13.99 -29.56 16.32
C ILE A 725 -14.93 -28.35 16.31
N ARG A 726 -16.21 -28.55 16.62
CA ARG A 726 -17.20 -27.46 16.75
C ARG A 726 -16.79 -26.46 17.84
N ARG A 727 -16.33 -26.93 19.00
CA ARG A 727 -15.87 -26.07 20.11
C ARG A 727 -14.58 -25.31 19.81
N ARG A 728 -13.79 -25.73 18.81
CA ARG A 728 -12.64 -24.99 18.31
C ARG A 728 -13.00 -23.91 17.29
N GLY A 729 -14.26 -23.85 16.84
CA GLY A 729 -14.74 -22.88 15.86
C GLY A 729 -14.32 -23.20 14.43
N ASP A 730 -13.86 -24.42 14.16
CA ASP A 730 -13.34 -24.83 12.85
C ASP A 730 -14.45 -25.07 11.81
N LEU A 731 -15.70 -25.17 12.28
CA LEU A 731 -16.88 -25.33 11.45
C LEU A 731 -17.79 -24.09 11.57
N PRO A 732 -18.57 -23.77 10.52
CA PRO A 732 -19.56 -22.70 10.57
C PRO A 732 -20.55 -22.89 11.73
N GLY A 733 -21.09 -21.78 12.23
CA GLY A 733 -22.14 -21.82 13.25
C GLY A 733 -23.50 -22.29 12.71
N GLY A 734 -24.33 -22.84 13.61
CA GLY A 734 -25.73 -23.17 13.34
C GLY A 734 -25.94 -24.23 12.26
N ALA A 735 -27.04 -24.10 11.50
CA ALA A 735 -27.49 -25.11 10.55
C ALA A 735 -26.51 -25.37 9.39
N PHE A 736 -25.70 -24.38 9.00
CA PHE A 736 -24.65 -24.57 7.99
C PHE A 736 -23.54 -25.49 8.50
N GLY A 737 -23.15 -25.35 9.77
CA GLY A 737 -22.21 -26.26 10.42
C GLY A 737 -22.74 -27.67 10.55
N ASP A 738 -24.05 -27.82 10.81
CA ASP A 738 -24.70 -29.14 10.84
C ASP A 738 -24.69 -29.80 9.45
N ALA A 739 -25.09 -29.06 8.40
CA ALA A 739 -25.07 -29.58 7.03
C ALA A 739 -23.65 -29.95 6.56
N LEU A 740 -22.64 -29.13 6.89
CA LEU A 740 -21.26 -29.42 6.55
C LEU A 740 -20.73 -30.63 7.33
N ALA A 741 -21.08 -30.75 8.62
CA ALA A 741 -20.73 -31.93 9.41
C ALA A 741 -21.33 -33.20 8.79
N ASP A 742 -22.59 -33.18 8.37
CA ASP A 742 -23.23 -34.31 7.68
C ASP A 742 -22.50 -34.67 6.37
N GLU A 743 -22.08 -33.68 5.58
CA GLU A 743 -21.27 -33.89 4.37
C GLU A 743 -19.91 -34.54 4.69
N LEU A 744 -19.23 -34.07 5.75
CA LEU A 744 -17.94 -34.62 6.18
C LEU A 744 -18.06 -36.06 6.69
N LEU A 745 -19.19 -36.40 7.34
CA LEU A 745 -19.49 -37.71 7.89
C LEU A 745 -19.99 -38.71 6.84
N ALA A 746 -20.69 -38.27 5.80
CA ALA A 746 -21.33 -39.12 4.79
C ALA A 746 -20.43 -40.21 4.18
N PRO A 747 -19.17 -39.96 3.77
CA PRO A 747 -18.31 -41.00 3.19
C PRO A 747 -17.67 -41.93 4.25
N MET A 748 -17.76 -41.61 5.54
CA MET A 748 -16.99 -42.28 6.59
C MET A 748 -17.49 -43.69 6.90
N ASP A 749 -18.79 -43.93 6.85
CA ASP A 749 -19.36 -45.24 7.18
C ASP A 749 -18.98 -46.30 6.13
N ASP A 750 -19.08 -45.97 4.83
CA ASP A 750 -18.61 -46.84 3.74
C ASP A 750 -17.09 -47.07 3.80
N PHE A 751 -16.33 -46.00 4.07
CA PHE A 751 -14.88 -46.06 4.23
C PHE A 751 -14.46 -47.02 5.36
N LEU A 752 -15.09 -46.91 6.54
CA LEU A 752 -14.81 -47.81 7.66
C LEU A 752 -15.21 -49.25 7.37
N GLU A 753 -16.32 -49.47 6.68
CA GLU A 753 -16.74 -50.82 6.29
C GLU A 753 -15.74 -51.45 5.32
N ARG A 754 -15.23 -50.69 4.34
CA ARG A 754 -14.14 -51.14 3.46
C ARG A 754 -12.85 -51.41 4.23
N TYR A 755 -12.52 -50.56 5.21
CA TYR A 755 -11.37 -50.79 6.08
C TYR A 755 -11.51 -52.08 6.90
N ARG A 756 -12.68 -52.32 7.52
CA ARG A 756 -12.96 -53.58 8.23
C ARG A 756 -12.85 -54.80 7.33
N ARG A 757 -13.35 -54.72 6.10
CA ARG A 757 -13.20 -55.81 5.11
C ARG A 757 -11.74 -56.06 4.76
N ALA A 758 -10.94 -55.01 4.63
CA ALA A 758 -9.50 -55.15 4.42
C ALA A 758 -8.81 -55.79 5.64
N LEU A 759 -9.17 -55.38 6.86
CA LEU A 759 -8.69 -56.01 8.10
C LEU A 759 -9.11 -57.49 8.21
N ALA A 760 -10.33 -57.83 7.78
CA ALA A 760 -10.81 -59.21 7.79
C ALA A 760 -10.06 -60.13 6.80
N ARG A 761 -9.53 -59.58 5.70
CA ARG A 761 -8.62 -60.30 4.78
C ARG A 761 -7.26 -60.59 5.41
N TRP A 762 -6.83 -59.73 6.33
CA TRP A 762 -5.55 -59.82 7.03
C TRP A 762 -5.75 -59.85 8.55
N PRO A 763 -6.39 -60.89 9.10
CA PRO A 763 -6.92 -60.88 10.46
C PRO A 763 -5.84 -60.77 11.55
N SER A 764 -4.72 -61.48 11.39
CA SER A 764 -3.71 -61.62 12.44
C SER A 764 -2.67 -60.50 12.35
N PRO A 765 -2.48 -59.67 13.39
CA PRO A 765 -1.35 -58.74 13.44
C PRO A 765 -0.04 -59.51 13.58
N VAL A 766 1.02 -59.00 12.94
CA VAL A 766 2.39 -59.50 13.12
C VAL A 766 3.06 -58.63 14.17
N ASP A 767 3.45 -59.23 15.29
CA ASP A 767 4.07 -58.51 16.39
C ASP A 767 5.49 -58.01 16.04
N GLY A 768 5.80 -56.80 16.50
CA GLY A 768 7.11 -56.16 16.35
C GLY A 768 7.23 -55.29 15.10
N GLU A 769 8.19 -54.36 15.14
CA GLU A 769 8.56 -53.56 13.98
C GLU A 769 9.60 -54.30 13.15
N GLN A 770 9.47 -54.21 11.82
CA GLN A 770 10.48 -54.72 10.92
C GLN A 770 11.53 -53.66 10.65
N GLU A 771 12.79 -54.04 10.86
CA GLU A 771 13.93 -53.24 10.47
C GLU A 771 14.12 -53.29 8.95
N ILE A 772 14.18 -52.11 8.34
CA ILE A 772 14.41 -51.95 6.92
C ILE A 772 15.82 -51.39 6.74
N ARG A 773 16.70 -52.16 6.09
CA ARG A 773 18.04 -51.72 5.70
C ARG A 773 18.28 -51.99 4.22
N PHE A 774 18.70 -50.97 3.49
CA PHE A 774 19.07 -51.09 2.08
C PHE A 774 20.19 -50.13 1.74
N GLN A 775 21.18 -50.60 0.97
CA GLN A 775 22.37 -49.82 0.62
C GLN A 775 22.68 -49.97 -0.87
N VAL A 776 23.12 -48.85 -1.48
CA VAL A 776 23.60 -48.80 -2.86
C VAL A 776 24.83 -47.91 -2.92
N SER A 777 25.91 -48.42 -3.54
CA SER A 777 27.10 -47.63 -3.81
C SER A 777 26.99 -46.92 -5.16
N SER A 778 27.18 -45.59 -5.17
CA SER A 778 27.14 -44.76 -6.37
C SER A 778 28.13 -43.60 -6.27
N GLN A 779 28.90 -43.38 -7.33
CA GLN A 779 29.90 -42.29 -7.41
C GLN A 779 30.89 -42.25 -6.22
N GLY A 780 31.26 -43.42 -5.68
CA GLY A 780 32.18 -43.52 -4.54
C GLY A 780 31.55 -43.27 -3.16
N GLN A 781 30.24 -43.05 -3.09
CA GLN A 781 29.48 -42.89 -1.84
C GLN A 781 28.55 -44.08 -1.62
N GLU A 782 28.39 -44.49 -0.36
CA GLU A 782 27.38 -45.46 0.05
C GLU A 782 26.11 -44.74 0.49
N LEU A 783 25.02 -44.92 -0.25
CA LEU A 783 23.70 -44.41 0.08
C LEU A 783 22.94 -45.48 0.85
N ALA A 784 22.53 -45.17 2.07
CA ALA A 784 21.84 -46.11 2.95
C ALA A 784 20.42 -45.63 3.28
N ILE A 785 19.51 -46.59 3.43
CA ILE A 785 18.17 -46.43 3.99
C ILE A 785 18.14 -47.23 5.30
N ALA A 786 17.66 -46.60 6.37
CA ALA A 786 17.39 -47.25 7.64
C ALA A 786 16.09 -46.69 8.21
N ASP A 787 15.09 -47.56 8.43
CA ASP A 787 13.80 -47.18 9.00
C ASP A 787 13.18 -48.39 9.70
N TRP A 788 12.18 -48.16 10.56
CA TRP A 788 11.44 -49.20 11.27
C TRP A 788 9.97 -49.10 10.93
N ARG A 789 9.33 -50.24 10.62
CA ARG A 789 7.91 -50.25 10.24
C ARG A 789 7.12 -51.37 10.90
N GLY A 790 6.11 -50.98 11.68
CA GLY A 790 5.09 -51.85 12.23
C GLY A 790 3.79 -51.88 11.40
N GLY A 791 2.72 -52.42 11.99
CA GLY A 791 1.39 -52.48 11.35
C GLY A 791 1.24 -53.54 10.27
N LEU A 792 2.11 -54.56 10.27
CA LEU A 792 2.03 -55.70 9.39
C LEU A 792 1.00 -56.71 9.89
N ARG A 793 0.35 -57.40 8.96
CA ARG A 793 -0.67 -58.41 9.24
C ARG A 793 -0.43 -59.65 8.38
N SER A 794 -1.01 -60.77 8.76
CA SER A 794 -0.95 -62.03 8.00
C SER A 794 -2.33 -62.64 7.80
N ASP A 795 -2.50 -63.37 6.69
CA ASP A 795 -3.71 -64.15 6.44
C ASP A 795 -3.60 -65.58 6.97
N GLY A 796 -4.69 -66.34 6.88
CA GLY A 796 -4.74 -67.74 7.31
C GLY A 796 -3.82 -68.70 6.52
N ALA A 797 -3.22 -68.24 5.42
CA ALA A 797 -2.23 -68.98 4.62
C ALA A 797 -0.78 -68.54 4.92
N GLY A 798 -0.57 -67.66 5.90
CA GLY A 798 0.75 -67.13 6.27
C GLY A 798 1.31 -66.11 5.27
N ARG A 799 0.51 -65.64 4.31
CA ARG A 799 0.90 -64.52 3.44
C ARG A 799 0.85 -63.23 4.24
N ARG A 800 1.70 -62.28 3.87
CA ARG A 800 1.84 -61.00 4.57
C ARG A 800 1.05 -59.92 3.86
N GLY A 801 0.41 -59.05 4.64
CA GLY A 801 -0.32 -57.88 4.15
C GLY A 801 -0.11 -56.67 5.04
N ARG A 802 -0.32 -55.49 4.48
CA ARG A 802 -0.36 -54.22 5.20
C ARG A 802 -1.63 -53.49 4.82
N VAL A 803 -2.40 -53.02 5.80
CA VAL A 803 -3.61 -52.22 5.56
C VAL A 803 -3.33 -50.80 6.03
N VAL A 804 -3.43 -49.84 5.13
CA VAL A 804 -3.12 -48.42 5.39
C VAL A 804 -4.32 -47.56 5.02
N LEU A 805 -4.52 -46.49 5.77
CA LEU A 805 -5.56 -45.50 5.50
C LEU A 805 -4.96 -44.27 4.83
N GLU A 806 -5.61 -43.82 3.77
CA GLU A 806 -5.29 -42.56 3.10
C GLU A 806 -6.52 -41.64 3.15
N THR A 807 -6.35 -40.49 3.79
CA THR A 807 -7.40 -39.48 3.92
C THR A 807 -7.62 -38.71 2.61
N SER A 808 -6.65 -38.68 1.70
CA SER A 808 -6.84 -38.13 0.35
C SER A 808 -7.68 -39.06 -0.53
N ASP A 809 -8.52 -38.50 -1.39
CA ASP A 809 -9.21 -39.28 -2.42
C ASP A 809 -8.19 -39.92 -3.38
N LEU A 810 -8.15 -41.26 -3.45
CA LEU A 810 -7.30 -41.97 -4.39
C LEU A 810 -7.90 -42.02 -5.80
N VAL A 811 -9.22 -41.87 -5.92
CA VAL A 811 -9.94 -41.89 -7.20
C VAL A 811 -10.75 -40.60 -7.36
N ARG A 812 -10.56 -39.90 -8.48
CA ARG A 812 -11.38 -38.75 -8.88
C ARG A 812 -11.82 -38.92 -10.33
N ASN A 813 -13.09 -38.69 -10.64
CA ASN A 813 -13.67 -38.88 -11.97
C ASN A 813 -13.39 -40.26 -12.60
N ASN A 814 -13.46 -41.34 -11.80
CA ASN A 814 -13.09 -42.71 -12.17
C ASN A 814 -11.61 -42.91 -12.58
N GLN A 815 -10.71 -42.01 -12.16
CA GLN A 815 -9.27 -42.09 -12.44
C GLN A 815 -8.46 -42.10 -11.14
N TYR A 816 -7.46 -42.98 -11.06
CA TYR A 816 -6.55 -43.03 -9.92
C TYR A 816 -5.59 -41.84 -9.91
N ARG A 817 -5.35 -41.31 -8.71
CA ARG A 817 -4.40 -40.24 -8.39
C ARG A 817 -3.09 -40.85 -7.91
N GLY A 818 -2.25 -41.26 -8.86
CA GLY A 818 -0.98 -41.93 -8.56
C GLY A 818 -0.06 -41.14 -7.64
N GLU A 819 -0.12 -39.80 -7.68
CA GLU A 819 0.70 -38.92 -6.85
C GLU A 819 0.41 -39.07 -5.34
N LYS A 820 -0.78 -39.55 -4.98
CA LYS A 820 -1.17 -39.82 -3.59
C LYS A 820 -0.67 -41.17 -3.08
N VAL A 821 -0.32 -42.09 -3.98
CA VAL A 821 0.17 -43.45 -3.66
C VAL A 821 1.69 -43.48 -3.49
N ILE A 822 2.42 -42.46 -3.96
CA ILE A 822 3.90 -42.41 -3.98
C ILE A 822 4.54 -42.78 -2.63
N ARG A 823 4.06 -42.20 -1.51
CA ARG A 823 4.62 -42.47 -0.18
C ARG A 823 4.44 -43.95 0.21
N HIS A 824 3.24 -44.48 -0.01
CA HIS A 824 2.90 -45.88 0.26
C HIS A 824 3.66 -46.84 -0.64
N TRP A 825 3.97 -46.44 -1.88
CA TRP A 825 4.79 -47.22 -2.81
C TRP A 825 6.23 -47.38 -2.34
N VAL A 826 6.87 -46.30 -1.88
CA VAL A 826 8.24 -46.35 -1.34
C VAL A 826 8.30 -47.27 -0.12
N GLU A 827 7.32 -47.17 0.78
CA GLU A 827 7.21 -48.07 1.94
C GLU A 827 6.94 -49.53 1.51
N HIS A 828 6.08 -49.74 0.51
CA HIS A 828 5.78 -51.06 -0.04
C HIS A 828 7.03 -51.73 -0.58
N LEU A 829 7.81 -51.04 -1.43
CA LEU A 829 9.07 -51.55 -1.97
C LEU A 829 10.05 -51.94 -0.86
N ALA A 830 10.16 -51.12 0.18
CA ALA A 830 11.10 -51.33 1.27
C ALA A 830 10.72 -52.55 2.13
N LEU A 831 9.42 -52.75 2.39
CA LEU A 831 8.92 -53.88 3.15
C LEU A 831 9.10 -55.23 2.43
N GLN A 832 9.12 -55.25 1.09
CA GLN A 832 9.46 -56.47 0.33
C GLN A 832 10.87 -56.97 0.68
N LEU A 833 11.81 -56.05 0.97
CA LEU A 833 13.21 -56.37 1.27
C LEU A 833 13.39 -56.95 2.68
N ALA A 834 12.64 -56.43 3.66
CA ALA A 834 12.82 -56.78 5.07
C ALA A 834 12.28 -58.18 5.42
N GLY A 835 11.28 -58.70 4.70
CA GLY A 835 10.81 -60.06 4.98
C GLY A 835 9.95 -60.72 3.90
N GLY A 836 10.17 -60.40 2.63
CA GLY A 836 9.59 -61.10 1.49
C GLY A 836 8.22 -60.60 1.02
N PRO A 837 7.55 -61.36 0.12
CA PRO A 837 6.33 -60.94 -0.58
C PRO A 837 5.23 -60.42 0.33
N LEU A 838 4.85 -59.15 0.14
CA LEU A 838 3.83 -58.42 0.89
C LEU A 838 2.78 -57.82 -0.07
N SER A 839 1.50 -57.90 0.27
CA SER A 839 0.47 -57.07 -0.39
C SER A 839 0.17 -55.83 0.46
N THR A 840 -0.01 -54.66 -0.16
CA THR A 840 -0.43 -53.44 0.57
C THR A 840 -1.79 -52.97 0.10
N GLU A 841 -2.77 -52.99 1.00
CA GLU A 841 -4.13 -52.52 0.80
C GLU A 841 -4.24 -51.09 1.32
N ILE A 842 -4.41 -50.13 0.41
CA ILE A 842 -4.58 -48.71 0.73
C ILE A 842 -6.06 -48.39 0.57
N VAL A 843 -6.71 -48.11 1.70
CA VAL A 843 -8.13 -47.77 1.74
C VAL A 843 -8.25 -46.26 1.85
N SER A 844 -9.05 -45.65 0.98
CA SER A 844 -9.33 -44.21 1.00
C SER A 844 -10.81 -43.91 0.91
N LYS A 845 -11.18 -42.65 1.21
CA LYS A 845 -12.56 -42.15 1.10
C LYS A 845 -13.15 -42.46 -0.29
N ALA A 846 -12.37 -42.25 -1.34
CA ALA A 846 -12.78 -42.52 -2.71
C ALA A 846 -11.84 -43.53 -3.38
N GLY A 847 -12.24 -44.81 -3.33
CA GLY A 847 -11.53 -45.93 -3.97
C GLY A 847 -10.43 -46.56 -3.11
N ASP A 848 -10.08 -47.80 -3.46
CA ASP A 848 -9.05 -48.59 -2.79
C ASP A 848 -7.98 -48.98 -3.82
N VAL A 849 -6.73 -49.07 -3.37
CA VAL A 849 -5.61 -49.54 -4.20
C VAL A 849 -4.94 -50.71 -3.50
N THR A 850 -4.91 -51.86 -4.16
CA THR A 850 -4.14 -53.03 -3.73
C THR A 850 -2.84 -53.08 -4.52
N LEU A 851 -1.71 -52.85 -3.85
CA LEU A 851 -0.40 -53.06 -4.43
C LEU A 851 -0.04 -54.56 -4.33
N PRO A 852 0.15 -55.26 -5.46
CA PRO A 852 0.45 -56.68 -5.48
C PRO A 852 1.88 -56.95 -4.97
N PRO A 853 2.16 -58.17 -4.48
CA PRO A 853 3.50 -58.54 -4.04
C PRO A 853 4.49 -58.53 -5.20
N LEU A 854 5.70 -58.02 -4.93
CA LEU A 854 6.80 -57.96 -5.88
C LEU A 854 7.90 -58.95 -5.49
N THR A 855 8.75 -59.30 -6.46
CA THR A 855 9.97 -60.04 -6.14
C THR A 855 10.98 -59.13 -5.45
N ILE A 856 11.81 -59.69 -4.58
CA ILE A 856 12.89 -58.94 -3.90
C ILE A 856 13.80 -58.25 -4.92
N GLU A 857 14.08 -58.89 -6.06
CA GLU A 857 14.92 -58.32 -7.13
C GLU A 857 14.29 -57.09 -7.76
N GLN A 858 12.99 -57.11 -8.05
CA GLN A 858 12.25 -55.95 -8.54
C GLN A 858 12.27 -54.81 -7.52
N ALA A 859 11.99 -55.12 -6.26
CA ALA A 859 11.99 -54.14 -5.18
C ALA A 859 13.37 -53.47 -5.00
N ARG A 860 14.47 -54.24 -5.01
CA ARG A 860 15.85 -53.73 -4.95
C ARG A 860 16.16 -52.83 -6.15
N CYS A 861 15.74 -53.22 -7.36
CA CYS A 861 15.97 -52.45 -8.57
C CYS A 861 15.28 -51.08 -8.51
N HIS A 862 14.01 -51.03 -8.11
CA HIS A 862 13.25 -49.79 -8.00
C HIS A 862 13.78 -48.86 -6.90
N LEU A 863 14.06 -49.39 -5.70
CA LEU A 863 14.66 -48.61 -4.61
C LEU A 863 16.05 -48.09 -4.96
N GLY A 864 16.86 -48.90 -5.65
CA GLY A 864 18.18 -48.45 -6.13
C GLY A 864 18.08 -47.30 -7.11
N LYS A 865 17.18 -47.37 -8.09
CA LYS A 865 16.91 -46.26 -9.03
C LYS A 865 16.44 -44.99 -8.31
N LEU A 866 15.61 -45.13 -7.28
CA LEU A 866 15.13 -43.99 -6.48
C LEU A 866 16.26 -43.33 -5.67
N LEU A 867 17.15 -44.11 -5.05
CA LEU A 867 18.32 -43.57 -4.35
C LEU A 867 19.28 -42.82 -5.28
N LEU A 868 19.51 -43.36 -6.48
CA LEU A 868 20.32 -42.71 -7.51
C LEU A 868 19.69 -41.39 -7.98
N ALA A 869 18.38 -41.39 -8.20
CA ALA A 869 17.64 -40.17 -8.53
C ALA A 869 17.69 -39.16 -7.38
N TRP A 870 17.57 -39.59 -6.12
CA TRP A 870 17.74 -38.71 -4.96
C TRP A 870 19.13 -38.07 -4.94
N GLN A 871 20.19 -38.85 -5.16
CA GLN A 871 21.57 -38.33 -5.22
C GLN A 871 21.72 -37.25 -6.32
N GLN A 872 21.19 -37.50 -7.52
CA GLN A 872 21.17 -36.52 -8.62
C GLN A 872 20.32 -35.28 -8.28
N GLY A 873 19.17 -35.49 -7.64
CA GLY A 873 18.26 -34.43 -7.22
C GLY A 873 18.77 -33.56 -6.08
N MET A 874 19.84 -33.97 -5.39
CA MET A 874 20.57 -33.11 -4.45
C MET A 874 21.70 -32.31 -5.11
N GLN A 875 22.05 -32.60 -6.36
CA GLN A 875 23.05 -31.83 -7.11
C GLN A 875 22.42 -30.73 -7.97
N ARG A 876 21.19 -30.96 -8.44
CA ARG A 876 20.39 -30.01 -9.22
C ARG A 876 18.90 -30.34 -9.06
N PRO A 877 17.97 -29.37 -9.29
CA PRO A 877 16.56 -29.70 -9.36
C PRO A 877 16.32 -30.70 -10.50
N LEU A 878 15.61 -31.80 -10.22
CA LEU A 878 15.24 -32.75 -11.28
C LEU A 878 13.96 -32.30 -11.98
N PRO A 879 13.88 -32.41 -13.32
CA PRO A 879 12.69 -32.06 -14.08
C PRO A 879 11.62 -33.15 -13.95
N LEU A 880 11.04 -33.31 -12.76
CA LEU A 880 9.97 -34.27 -12.49
C LEU A 880 8.88 -33.60 -11.64
N ALA A 881 7.70 -33.49 -12.24
CA ALA A 881 6.47 -33.05 -11.59
C ALA A 881 5.50 -34.25 -11.56
N ALA A 882 5.14 -34.72 -10.36
CA ALA A 882 4.52 -36.03 -10.18
C ALA A 882 3.14 -36.14 -10.84
N ARG A 883 2.29 -35.12 -10.70
CA ARG A 883 0.94 -35.13 -11.28
C ARG A 883 1.01 -35.11 -12.81
N THR A 884 1.88 -34.27 -13.36
CA THR A 884 2.14 -34.17 -14.80
C THR A 884 2.78 -35.43 -15.36
N ALA A 885 3.68 -36.08 -14.62
CA ALA A 885 4.25 -37.36 -15.01
C ALA A 885 3.18 -38.47 -15.07
N PHE A 886 2.27 -38.58 -14.10
CA PHE A 886 1.16 -39.53 -14.20
C PHE A 886 0.21 -39.23 -15.37
N ALA A 887 -0.03 -37.95 -15.68
CA ALA A 887 -0.80 -37.56 -16.85
C ALA A 887 -0.08 -37.98 -18.16
N TYR A 888 1.25 -37.80 -18.23
CA TYR A 888 2.09 -38.27 -19.33
C TYR A 888 1.98 -39.79 -19.52
N LEU A 889 2.20 -40.57 -18.45
CA LEU A 889 2.19 -42.04 -18.51
C LEU A 889 0.85 -42.61 -19.00
N LYS A 890 -0.24 -41.85 -18.83
CA LYS A 890 -1.60 -42.21 -19.23
C LYS A 890 -1.99 -41.75 -20.64
N GLY A 891 -1.62 -40.53 -21.02
CA GLY A 891 -2.18 -39.85 -22.20
C GLY A 891 -1.15 -39.12 -23.06
N GLY A 892 0.14 -39.33 -22.82
CA GLY A 892 1.24 -38.67 -23.55
C GLY A 892 1.39 -37.18 -23.22
N ASP A 893 2.16 -36.49 -24.07
CA ASP A 893 2.59 -35.10 -23.80
C ASP A 893 1.44 -34.09 -23.77
N GLU A 894 0.36 -34.31 -24.51
CA GLU A 894 -0.80 -33.41 -24.50
C GLU A 894 -1.52 -33.42 -23.15
N ALA A 895 -1.66 -34.61 -22.53
CA ALA A 895 -2.23 -34.75 -21.20
C ALA A 895 -1.29 -34.15 -20.13
N ALA A 896 0.01 -34.33 -20.29
CA ALA A 896 1.03 -33.75 -19.41
C ALA A 896 0.99 -32.22 -19.43
N ARG A 897 0.94 -31.60 -20.63
CA ARG A 897 0.85 -30.15 -20.76
C ARG A 897 -0.40 -29.57 -20.09
N LYS A 898 -1.57 -30.22 -20.27
CA LYS A 898 -2.83 -29.83 -19.60
C LYS A 898 -2.77 -29.98 -18.08
N ALA A 899 -2.03 -30.95 -17.56
CA ALA A 899 -1.85 -31.14 -16.11
C ALA A 899 -0.85 -30.13 -15.51
N TYR A 900 0.15 -29.72 -16.28
CA TYR A 900 1.20 -28.80 -15.83
C TYR A 900 0.75 -27.34 -15.83
N GLN A 901 0.11 -26.89 -16.91
CA GLN A 901 -0.30 -25.50 -17.11
C GLN A 901 -1.68 -25.22 -16.51
N SER A 902 -1.85 -24.02 -15.97
CA SER A 902 -3.16 -23.55 -15.49
C SER A 902 -4.10 -23.20 -16.63
N ALA A 903 -5.39 -23.44 -16.43
CA ALA A 903 -6.49 -23.07 -17.31
C ALA A 903 -7.61 -22.38 -16.50
N TYR A 904 -8.58 -21.76 -17.18
CA TYR A 904 -9.63 -20.92 -16.57
C TYR A 904 -10.37 -21.51 -15.35
N GLN A 905 -10.45 -22.85 -15.23
CA GLN A 905 -11.09 -23.54 -14.10
C GLN A 905 -10.17 -24.56 -13.39
N PHE A 906 -8.90 -24.63 -13.75
CA PHE A 906 -7.98 -25.65 -13.25
C PHE A 906 -6.60 -25.07 -12.96
N LEU A 907 -6.15 -25.23 -11.71
CA LEU A 907 -4.81 -24.85 -11.30
C LEU A 907 -3.80 -25.93 -11.75
N GLY A 908 -2.88 -25.52 -12.62
CA GLY A 908 -1.75 -26.32 -13.09
C GLY A 908 -0.81 -26.70 -11.96
N GLU A 909 0.02 -27.74 -12.17
CA GLU A 909 0.93 -28.22 -11.11
C GLU A 909 2.00 -27.16 -10.83
N VAL A 910 2.40 -26.40 -11.85
CA VAL A 910 3.40 -25.32 -11.74
C VAL A 910 2.93 -24.17 -10.85
N ASP A 911 1.67 -23.76 -10.93
CA ASP A 911 1.14 -22.66 -10.10
C ASP A 911 0.74 -23.13 -8.70
N SER A 912 0.56 -24.43 -8.50
CA SER A 912 0.34 -25.01 -7.15
C SER A 912 1.63 -25.21 -6.35
N ASP A 913 2.80 -25.14 -6.99
CA ASP A 913 4.09 -25.40 -6.36
C ASP A 913 5.13 -24.35 -6.78
N ALA A 914 5.41 -23.40 -5.87
CA ALA A 914 6.37 -22.32 -6.09
C ALA A 914 7.79 -22.83 -6.43
N TYR A 915 8.16 -24.02 -5.93
CA TYR A 915 9.46 -24.62 -6.22
C TYR A 915 9.55 -25.06 -7.67
N LEU A 916 8.48 -25.65 -8.22
CA LEU A 916 8.39 -26.00 -9.65
C LEU A 916 8.44 -24.75 -10.52
N LYS A 917 7.64 -23.73 -10.20
CA LYS A 917 7.61 -22.46 -10.95
C LYS A 917 8.99 -21.78 -11.03
N ARG A 918 9.78 -21.86 -9.95
CA ARG A 918 11.14 -21.29 -9.89
C ARG A 918 12.16 -22.03 -10.75
N ALA A 919 12.05 -23.35 -10.87
CA ALA A 919 13.00 -24.19 -11.60
C ALA A 919 12.59 -24.41 -13.07
N TYR A 920 11.29 -24.55 -13.33
CA TYR A 920 10.70 -24.90 -14.62
C TYR A 920 9.41 -24.07 -14.84
N PRO A 921 9.52 -22.81 -15.28
CA PRO A 921 8.38 -21.88 -15.33
C PRO A 921 7.27 -22.30 -16.28
N ASP A 922 7.58 -23.08 -17.32
CA ASP A 922 6.62 -23.61 -18.27
C ASP A 922 6.93 -25.07 -18.65
N PHE A 923 6.01 -25.70 -19.38
CA PHE A 923 6.12 -27.11 -19.75
C PHE A 923 7.29 -27.36 -20.72
N ASP A 924 7.66 -26.37 -21.53
CA ASP A 924 8.75 -26.49 -22.48
C ASP A 924 10.11 -26.48 -21.76
N ALA A 925 10.25 -25.66 -20.71
CA ALA A 925 11.38 -25.66 -19.80
C ALA A 925 11.52 -27.00 -19.06
N LEU A 926 10.41 -27.64 -18.69
CA LEU A 926 10.42 -28.98 -18.08
C LEU A 926 10.91 -30.06 -19.07
N LEU A 927 10.58 -29.93 -20.36
CA LEU A 927 10.96 -30.87 -21.42
C LEU A 927 12.31 -30.59 -22.06
N ALA A 928 12.91 -29.42 -21.87
CA ALA A 928 14.06 -28.93 -22.63
C ALA A 928 15.22 -29.94 -22.78
N ASN A 929 15.46 -30.77 -21.74
CA ASN A 929 16.56 -31.73 -21.71
C ASN A 929 16.12 -33.19 -21.98
N GLY A 930 14.83 -33.46 -22.24
CA GLY A 930 14.27 -34.81 -22.43
C GLY A 930 14.28 -35.72 -21.18
N GLU A 931 14.86 -35.24 -20.08
CA GLU A 931 15.00 -35.99 -18.83
C GLU A 931 13.67 -36.25 -18.12
N PHE A 932 12.67 -35.38 -18.31
CA PHE A 932 11.33 -35.56 -17.75
C PHE A 932 10.72 -36.90 -18.13
N HIS A 933 10.77 -37.25 -19.42
CA HIS A 933 10.24 -38.53 -19.93
C HIS A 933 10.99 -39.71 -19.32
N ALA A 934 12.33 -39.65 -19.30
CA ALA A 934 13.16 -40.70 -18.73
C ALA A 934 12.90 -40.90 -17.22
N LEU A 935 12.75 -39.81 -16.47
CA LEU A 935 12.47 -39.85 -15.03
C LEU A 935 11.06 -40.39 -14.75
N ALA A 936 10.05 -39.96 -15.52
CA ALA A 936 8.68 -40.47 -15.40
C ALA A 936 8.61 -41.98 -15.66
N GLU A 937 9.26 -42.45 -16.73
CA GLU A 937 9.34 -43.88 -17.06
C GLU A 937 10.14 -44.68 -16.03
N THR A 938 11.25 -44.13 -15.52
CA THR A 938 12.13 -44.87 -14.61
C THR A 938 11.57 -44.97 -13.20
N LEU A 939 10.97 -43.89 -12.69
CA LEU A 939 10.60 -43.75 -11.28
C LEU A 939 9.10 -43.97 -11.03
N LEU A 940 8.22 -43.61 -11.97
CA LEU A 940 6.76 -43.60 -11.75
C LEU A 940 5.99 -44.64 -12.57
N ARG A 941 6.51 -45.13 -13.72
CA ARG A 941 5.90 -46.24 -14.49
C ARG A 941 5.66 -47.50 -13.65
N PRO A 942 6.59 -47.97 -12.79
CA PRO A 942 6.36 -49.17 -11.99
C PRO A 942 5.16 -49.04 -11.05
N LEU A 943 5.00 -47.86 -10.46
CA LEU A 943 3.84 -47.54 -9.64
C LEU A 943 2.57 -47.45 -10.48
N PHE A 944 2.63 -46.83 -11.67
CA PHE A 944 1.50 -46.76 -12.58
C PHE A 944 0.98 -48.14 -13.02
N GLU A 945 1.87 -49.10 -13.26
CA GLU A 945 1.51 -50.49 -13.62
C GLU A 945 1.00 -51.31 -12.43
N ALA A 946 1.45 -51.00 -11.21
CA ALA A 946 0.97 -51.62 -9.98
C ALA A 946 -0.44 -51.17 -9.57
N ILE A 947 -0.90 -50.01 -10.07
CA ILE A 947 -2.25 -49.50 -9.81
C ILE A 947 -3.24 -50.13 -10.81
N PRO A 948 -4.43 -50.60 -10.38
CA PRO A 948 -5.41 -51.20 -11.28
C PRO A 948 -5.84 -50.24 -12.40
N ALA A 949 -5.90 -50.71 -13.66
CA ALA A 949 -6.50 -49.94 -14.75
C ALA A 949 -8.01 -49.74 -14.48
N SER A 950 -8.47 -48.49 -14.60
CA SER A 950 -9.84 -47.95 -14.37
C SER A 950 -10.99 -48.95 -14.12
N ARG A 951 -11.88 -48.61 -13.15
CA ARG A 951 -13.08 -49.38 -12.76
C ARG A 951 -14.05 -49.76 -13.91
N GLU A 952 -13.92 -49.17 -15.11
CA GLU A 952 -14.77 -49.49 -16.28
C GLU A 952 -14.65 -50.93 -16.78
N LYS A 953 -13.51 -51.62 -16.59
CA LYS A 953 -13.33 -52.98 -17.13
C LYS A 953 -13.88 -54.11 -16.26
N ALA A 954 -14.08 -53.90 -14.96
CA ALA A 954 -14.58 -54.95 -14.06
C ALA A 954 -16.08 -55.24 -14.26
N GLY A 955 -16.90 -54.22 -14.57
CA GLY A 955 -18.35 -54.38 -14.73
C GLY A 955 -18.82 -55.10 -16.01
N ARG A 956 -17.93 -55.30 -17.00
CA ARG A 956 -18.26 -56.05 -18.23
C ARG A 956 -17.91 -57.54 -18.15
N ALA A 957 -17.02 -57.95 -17.25
CA ALA A 957 -16.60 -59.36 -17.14
C ALA A 957 -17.64 -60.23 -16.40
N GLU A 958 -18.40 -59.68 -15.47
CA GLU A 958 -19.40 -60.45 -14.69
C GLU A 958 -20.77 -60.64 -15.38
N LYS A 959 -21.04 -59.98 -16.51
CA LYS A 959 -22.30 -60.17 -17.27
C LYS A 959 -22.20 -61.13 -18.46
N GLY A 960 -21.03 -61.69 -18.74
CA GLY A 960 -20.78 -62.52 -19.93
C GLY A 960 -20.83 -64.04 -19.71
N ALA A 961 -20.91 -64.52 -18.47
CA ALA A 961 -20.87 -65.95 -18.14
C ALA A 961 -22.15 -66.38 -17.43
N GLY A 962 -23.24 -66.54 -18.19
CA GLY A 962 -24.49 -67.00 -17.59
C GLY A 962 -25.72 -67.07 -18.49
N VAL A 963 -25.62 -67.44 -19.77
CA VAL A 963 -26.72 -68.07 -20.54
C VAL A 963 -26.15 -68.91 -21.69
N SER A 964 -25.82 -70.19 -21.42
CA SER A 964 -25.88 -71.26 -22.42
C SER A 964 -25.85 -72.64 -21.72
N ALA A 965 -27.02 -73.08 -21.27
CA ALA A 965 -27.48 -74.47 -21.13
C ALA A 965 -28.76 -74.46 -20.28
#